data_AF-A0ABD4YRZ3-F1
#
_entry.id   AF-A0ABD4YRZ3-F1
#
_cell.length_a   1.000
_cell.length_b   1.000
_cell.length_c   1.000
_cell.angle_alpha   90.00
_cell.angle_beta   90.00
_cell.angle_gamma   90.00
#
_symmetry.space_group_name_H-M   'P 1'
#
loop_
_entity.id
_entity.type
_entity.pdbx_description
1 polymer ?
#
loop_
_entity_poly.entity_id
_entity_poly.type
_entity_poly.pdbx_seq_one_letter_code
_entity_poly.pdbx_strand_id
1 'polypeptide(L)'
;MHFPLSPVVAAILAATVPAFPLMVLAAPAAPILIDDPEGNTSMEVFPGASINVNTGDAIRVNNQGNSIFVNGITVTAEADARGAHAQSGGSITITDSTIQTQAGPALSASQENSFVHADISLISSEATAVLATDAGRINLLGGTVSGSGGFEATIRASEGGVITARDLEIKSIDRNGVNSYGVRSQLGGRVELSNVILSSEDEMGTATGAHISVQDADFMMTDSHVKAGSVPGDAASLHVSGSAVATVQGSVIEGGVTASDGATLSIADTVVGGPHSVFIGVYLLGTTASTASLDNVTIGSEAVAVTDGVVVRANHVINAQDVDVHASRYGIRTANGSAQVQGGTLRAGQAGLYAFSEDDTAPSTIAAVGTHVLAEATNAVGASAAQRGAHVGLDGVTVDVSGTGGRALQATDGAHIDAVNSQLNGQSTNATGVRLLGNIGSGDTAVSLSNTQVIMTGQNANGVQSVRYEPQGANSLVLQDGSNLQTHDGVGFLVRGGDHDITVQNATVVARAGGDEASGILLRTQATPLAGIVPGQPYQTQRVTLNATDALMTGDVLTSDSGLVDIDLASGSEWTGAVRAGQGSVDSVKLDASSVWNVRGDSAVKSLTNAGVVQFVSPGAQSGFKTLTVSDYIGGGTLVMNTHLGDDTSLTDRLVVDGGGVTGTTGLRVLNAGGAGALTTQGIRLVQATNGATISGNAFYLDANSTGYRPSTISLGLNGYEYFLVQSGTGGVASDWYLTSTTPPEEGGATDPGGQTPPGSGVETPPGSGTETPPGSGIETPPGSGIETPPGSGTETPPGSGTETPPGSGIETPPGSGTETPPGSGTETPPGSGPETPPGSGAGTPGSAPGKLQNVSPENGAHIGNQVAATRMFVHRLADRTVAQTSAGQSAPASASRQVWARTEGARHTGMKLNEGQVSIDTDTAMLQMGADLVSTRLGQQGVLKAGVMAGAGEARTNATSQLIHPGTGMAMRADARGKVTGYSVGIYATAYADDATRLGAYADSWLQFGRYSNEISSELGSARYRSNTWTASVEAGYAFKPFAADSALGAMVVVPQAQLAYTRYDAQDAVLPSMTLKNSPASSVTSRVGVRAYPLGNDAATSPVRPYVEANWLHNSGSAKANVGASTFQATPMRDAAELRIGVAGNVRESWQVSGELFGQAGNGGQRGYGGMLNVGYRW
;
A
#
# COMPACT_ATOMS: atom_id res chain seq x y z
N MET A 1 9.75 8.22 -49.67
CA MET A 1 9.49 6.83 -50.12
C MET A 1 7.98 6.64 -50.25
N HIS A 2 7.53 5.71 -51.09
CA HIS A 2 6.16 5.72 -51.63
C HIS A 2 5.08 5.20 -50.68
N PHE A 3 3.95 5.92 -50.65
CA PHE A 3 2.60 5.42 -50.35
C PHE A 3 2.06 4.63 -51.57
N PRO A 4 1.14 3.64 -51.44
CA PRO A 4 -0.28 3.98 -51.19
C PRO A 4 -1.20 2.97 -50.46
N LEU A 5 -2.24 3.56 -49.83
CA LEU A 5 -3.65 3.12 -49.75
C LEU A 5 -4.10 1.84 -49.02
N SER A 6 -5.03 2.08 -48.10
CA SER A 6 -6.17 1.26 -47.65
C SER A 6 -7.45 2.15 -47.87
N PRO A 7 -8.71 1.79 -47.58
CA PRO A 7 -9.31 0.52 -47.12
C PRO A 7 -10.63 0.09 -47.85
N VAL A 8 -11.21 -1.04 -47.41
CA VAL A 8 -12.66 -1.30 -47.23
C VAL A 8 -13.66 -0.88 -48.34
N VAL A 9 -14.13 -1.87 -49.12
CA VAL A 9 -15.45 -1.89 -49.80
C VAL A 9 -16.05 -3.31 -49.77
N ALA A 10 -15.89 -4.04 -48.65
CA ALA A 10 -16.20 -5.48 -48.58
C ALA A 10 -17.36 -5.88 -47.64
N ALA A 11 -17.98 -4.93 -46.94
CA ALA A 11 -19.09 -5.21 -46.02
C ALA A 11 -20.18 -4.13 -46.11
N ILE A 12 -21.23 -4.44 -46.89
CA ILE A 12 -22.67 -4.15 -46.70
C ILE A 12 -23.34 -4.37 -48.08
N LEU A 13 -23.75 -5.61 -48.35
CA LEU A 13 -24.93 -5.90 -49.18
C LEU A 13 -25.37 -7.37 -48.96
N ALA A 14 -26.23 -7.61 -47.98
CA ALA A 14 -26.80 -8.93 -47.72
C ALA A 14 -28.26 -8.81 -47.26
N ALA A 15 -29.19 -8.70 -48.21
CA ALA A 15 -30.62 -9.01 -48.04
C ALA A 15 -31.40 -8.95 -49.37
N THR A 16 -31.51 -10.08 -50.09
CA THR A 16 -32.77 -10.55 -50.72
C THR A 16 -32.56 -11.93 -51.37
N VAL A 17 -33.37 -12.89 -50.95
CA VAL A 17 -33.53 -14.28 -51.46
C VAL A 17 -34.43 -14.23 -52.72
N PRO A 18 -34.21 -15.01 -53.82
CA PRO A 18 -34.68 -16.41 -53.85
C PRO A 18 -33.91 -17.48 -54.69
N ALA A 19 -33.92 -18.70 -54.12
CA ALA A 19 -34.09 -20.03 -54.74
C ALA A 19 -33.12 -20.59 -55.83
N PHE A 20 -32.33 -21.61 -55.42
CA PHE A 20 -32.26 -23.03 -55.91
C PHE A 20 -32.38 -23.41 -57.42
N PRO A 21 -31.92 -24.61 -57.85
CA PRO A 21 -31.01 -25.61 -57.23
C PRO A 21 -29.91 -26.19 -58.17
N LEU A 22 -28.95 -26.94 -57.62
CA LEU A 22 -28.70 -28.36 -58.01
C LEU A 22 -27.61 -29.02 -57.14
N MET A 23 -27.95 -30.16 -56.54
CA MET A 23 -27.01 -31.07 -55.88
C MET A 23 -26.12 -31.76 -56.90
N VAL A 24 -24.84 -31.96 -56.57
CA VAL A 24 -24.05 -33.09 -57.07
C VAL A 24 -23.71 -33.96 -55.87
N LEU A 25 -24.40 -35.10 -55.76
CA LEU A 25 -23.99 -36.18 -54.87
C LEU A 25 -22.73 -36.82 -55.45
N ALA A 26 -21.57 -36.46 -54.90
CA ALA A 26 -20.42 -37.37 -54.95
C ALA A 26 -20.76 -38.61 -54.09
N ALA A 27 -20.43 -39.80 -54.58
CA ALA A 27 -20.58 -41.01 -53.79
C ALA A 27 -19.69 -40.92 -52.53
N PRO A 28 -20.11 -41.47 -51.37
CA PRO A 28 -19.27 -41.47 -50.18
C PRO A 28 -17.95 -42.18 -50.49
N ALA A 29 -16.83 -41.53 -50.16
CA ALA A 29 -15.53 -42.16 -50.28
C ALA A 29 -15.43 -43.32 -49.29
N ALA A 30 -14.80 -44.42 -49.72
CA ALA A 30 -14.48 -45.54 -48.84
C ALA A 30 -13.50 -45.09 -47.73
N PRO A 31 -13.48 -45.76 -46.57
CA PRO A 31 -12.49 -45.49 -45.53
C PRO A 31 -11.06 -45.63 -46.07
N ILE A 32 -10.16 -44.75 -45.63
CA ILE A 32 -8.77 -44.75 -46.01
C ILE A 32 -7.98 -45.54 -44.97
N LEU A 33 -7.62 -46.78 -45.30
CA LEU A 33 -6.90 -47.69 -44.41
C LEU A 33 -5.50 -47.95 -44.96
N ILE A 34 -4.47 -47.45 -44.27
CA ILE A 34 -3.05 -47.66 -44.60
C ILE A 34 -2.47 -48.68 -43.62
N ASP A 35 -2.34 -49.92 -44.10
CA ASP A 35 -1.99 -51.13 -43.31
C ASP A 35 -0.71 -51.82 -43.81
N ASP A 36 0.10 -51.15 -44.62
CA ASP A 36 1.32 -51.72 -45.20
C ASP A 36 2.27 -52.21 -44.07
N PRO A 37 2.56 -53.53 -43.98
CA PRO A 37 3.38 -54.09 -42.92
C PRO A 37 4.87 -53.77 -43.07
N GLU A 38 5.31 -53.26 -44.23
CA GLU A 38 6.68 -52.81 -44.44
C GLU A 38 6.90 -51.34 -44.09
N GLY A 39 5.82 -50.57 -43.86
CA GLY A 39 5.92 -49.15 -43.47
C GLY A 39 6.27 -48.20 -44.61
N ASN A 40 6.07 -48.59 -45.87
CA ASN A 40 6.54 -47.88 -47.05
C ASN A 40 5.48 -46.98 -47.71
N THR A 41 4.27 -46.87 -47.13
CA THR A 41 3.13 -46.22 -47.77
C THR A 41 2.88 -44.80 -47.23
N SER A 42 3.00 -43.80 -48.12
CA SER A 42 2.62 -42.41 -47.85
C SER A 42 1.53 -41.97 -48.83
N MET A 43 0.51 -41.25 -48.34
CA MET A 43 -0.65 -40.82 -49.14
C MET A 43 -0.96 -39.33 -48.95
N GLU A 44 -1.39 -38.66 -50.01
CA GLU A 44 -1.83 -37.26 -49.99
C GLU A 44 -3.28 -37.17 -50.50
N VAL A 45 -4.13 -36.40 -49.82
CA VAL A 45 -5.54 -36.23 -50.15
C VAL A 45 -5.89 -34.74 -50.17
N PHE A 46 -6.39 -34.30 -51.33
CA PHE A 46 -6.65 -32.89 -51.62
C PHE A 46 -8.11 -32.46 -51.27
N PRO A 47 -8.38 -31.13 -51.20
CA PRO A 47 -9.65 -30.60 -50.73
C PRO A 47 -10.90 -31.06 -51.47
N GLY A 48 -12.02 -31.10 -50.74
CA GLY A 48 -13.35 -31.43 -51.26
C GLY A 48 -13.74 -32.91 -51.17
N ALA A 49 -12.91 -33.77 -50.59
CA ALA A 49 -13.29 -35.14 -50.26
C ALA A 49 -14.25 -35.20 -49.06
N SER A 50 -15.27 -36.06 -49.15
CA SER A 50 -16.17 -36.40 -48.04
C SER A 50 -16.11 -37.90 -47.76
N ILE A 51 -15.71 -38.25 -46.54
CA ILE A 51 -15.62 -39.63 -46.05
C ILE A 51 -16.71 -39.82 -45.01
N ASN A 52 -17.61 -40.78 -45.24
CA ASN A 52 -18.69 -41.11 -44.30
C ASN A 52 -18.61 -42.61 -43.94
N VAL A 53 -18.54 -42.92 -42.65
CA VAL A 53 -18.45 -44.30 -42.14
C VAL A 53 -19.44 -44.53 -41.01
N ASN A 54 -19.96 -45.76 -40.91
CA ASN A 54 -20.88 -46.18 -39.84
C ASN A 54 -20.23 -47.09 -38.78
N THR A 55 -19.10 -47.73 -39.08
CA THR A 55 -18.30 -48.54 -38.14
C THR A 55 -16.83 -48.55 -38.59
N GLY A 56 -15.91 -48.77 -37.66
CA GLY A 56 -14.46 -48.77 -37.93
C GLY A 56 -13.88 -47.34 -38.05
N ASP A 57 -12.74 -47.19 -38.73
CA ASP A 57 -12.05 -45.91 -38.86
C ASP A 57 -12.31 -45.29 -40.24
N ALA A 58 -12.64 -44.00 -40.32
CA ALA A 58 -12.70 -43.28 -41.60
C ALA A 58 -11.32 -43.07 -42.22
N ILE A 59 -10.32 -42.78 -41.38
CA ILE A 59 -8.90 -42.77 -41.74
C ILE A 59 -8.14 -43.57 -40.67
N ARG A 60 -7.41 -44.62 -41.07
CA ARG A 60 -6.46 -45.30 -40.19
C ARG A 60 -5.09 -45.41 -40.84
N VAL A 61 -4.06 -45.08 -40.08
CA VAL A 61 -2.66 -45.31 -40.46
C VAL A 61 -2.02 -46.20 -39.40
N ASN A 62 -1.53 -47.34 -39.84
CA ASN A 62 -0.99 -48.41 -39.01
C ASN A 62 0.45 -48.71 -39.41
N ASN A 63 1.25 -49.21 -38.47
CA ASN A 63 2.69 -49.50 -38.60
C ASN A 63 3.58 -48.26 -38.80
N GLN A 64 4.79 -48.34 -38.24
CA GLN A 64 5.81 -47.30 -38.35
C GLN A 64 6.22 -47.04 -39.81
N GLY A 65 6.36 -45.76 -40.18
CA GLY A 65 6.77 -45.31 -41.52
C GLY A 65 5.60 -44.97 -42.44
N ASN A 66 4.43 -45.59 -42.24
CA ASN A 66 3.23 -45.24 -42.97
C ASN A 66 2.70 -43.84 -42.59
N SER A 67 2.21 -43.09 -43.57
CA SER A 67 1.78 -41.70 -43.37
C SER A 67 0.63 -41.26 -44.28
N ILE A 68 -0.17 -40.30 -43.81
CA ILE A 68 -1.14 -39.58 -44.64
C ILE A 68 -1.10 -38.06 -44.39
N PHE A 69 -1.25 -37.28 -45.45
CA PHE A 69 -1.56 -35.86 -45.40
C PHE A 69 -2.97 -35.62 -46.00
N VAL A 70 -3.85 -34.99 -45.24
CA VAL A 70 -5.22 -34.63 -45.65
C VAL A 70 -5.42 -33.12 -45.50
N ASN A 71 -5.92 -32.46 -46.54
CA ASN A 71 -6.22 -31.03 -46.55
C ASN A 71 -7.66 -30.79 -47.03
N GLY A 72 -8.43 -29.96 -46.32
CA GLY A 72 -9.72 -29.45 -46.79
C GLY A 72 -10.80 -30.52 -46.97
N ILE A 73 -10.81 -31.55 -46.13
CA ILE A 73 -11.77 -32.67 -46.20
C ILE A 73 -12.87 -32.58 -45.15
N THR A 74 -13.96 -33.34 -45.34
CA THR A 74 -15.01 -33.53 -44.33
C THR A 74 -15.14 -35.02 -44.00
N VAL A 75 -15.02 -35.36 -42.72
CA VAL A 75 -15.20 -36.73 -42.20
C VAL A 75 -16.42 -36.76 -41.28
N THR A 76 -17.34 -37.69 -41.54
CA THR A 76 -18.47 -37.99 -40.65
C THR A 76 -18.42 -39.46 -40.23
N ALA A 77 -18.41 -39.74 -38.93
CA ALA A 77 -18.40 -41.10 -38.39
C ALA A 77 -19.60 -41.34 -37.46
N GLU A 78 -20.50 -42.25 -37.81
CA GLU A 78 -21.65 -42.64 -37.00
C GLU A 78 -21.33 -43.81 -36.05
N ALA A 79 -22.20 -44.06 -35.08
CA ALA A 79 -22.05 -45.11 -34.07
C ALA A 79 -20.67 -45.08 -33.37
N ASP A 80 -19.99 -46.22 -33.25
CA ASP A 80 -18.68 -46.39 -32.60
C ASP A 80 -17.47 -46.10 -33.52
N ALA A 81 -17.72 -45.56 -34.71
CA ALA A 81 -16.68 -45.28 -35.69
C ALA A 81 -15.76 -44.11 -35.28
N ARG A 82 -14.50 -44.19 -35.68
CA ARG A 82 -13.46 -43.17 -35.42
C ARG A 82 -13.24 -42.30 -36.64
N GLY A 83 -12.89 -41.03 -36.42
CA GLY A 83 -12.54 -40.09 -37.49
C GLY A 83 -11.18 -40.42 -38.11
N ALA A 84 -10.11 -40.02 -37.43
CA ALA A 84 -8.74 -40.35 -37.82
C ALA A 84 -8.00 -41.08 -36.67
N HIS A 85 -7.39 -42.22 -36.99
CA HIS A 85 -6.70 -43.08 -36.02
C HIS A 85 -5.28 -43.45 -36.45
N ALA A 86 -4.28 -42.99 -35.69
CA ALA A 86 -2.89 -43.43 -35.83
C ALA A 86 -2.59 -44.55 -34.83
N GLN A 87 -2.03 -45.67 -35.29
CA GLN A 87 -1.62 -46.79 -34.43
C GLN A 87 -0.29 -47.43 -34.85
N SER A 88 0.36 -48.10 -33.90
CA SER A 88 1.59 -48.87 -34.09
C SER A 88 2.73 -48.13 -34.81
N GLY A 89 2.85 -46.81 -34.63
CA GLY A 89 3.87 -45.96 -35.28
C GLY A 89 3.41 -45.20 -36.53
N GLY A 90 2.14 -45.33 -36.94
CA GLY A 90 1.57 -44.61 -38.08
C GLY A 90 1.48 -43.10 -37.85
N SER A 91 1.51 -42.31 -38.94
CA SER A 91 1.47 -40.85 -38.90
C SER A 91 0.31 -40.25 -39.70
N ILE A 92 -0.39 -39.26 -39.13
CA ILE A 92 -1.48 -38.53 -39.77
C ILE A 92 -1.21 -37.04 -39.65
N THR A 93 -1.31 -36.30 -40.76
CA THR A 93 -1.33 -34.83 -40.76
C THR A 93 -2.61 -34.33 -41.41
N ILE A 94 -3.33 -33.45 -40.72
CA ILE A 94 -4.63 -32.90 -41.12
C ILE A 94 -4.56 -31.38 -41.13
N THR A 95 -5.09 -30.75 -42.18
CA THR A 95 -5.14 -29.29 -42.35
C THR A 95 -6.50 -28.86 -42.90
N ASP A 96 -7.00 -27.69 -42.49
CA ASP A 96 -8.23 -27.04 -43.02
C ASP A 96 -9.49 -27.94 -43.04
N SER A 97 -9.54 -28.98 -42.20
CA SER A 97 -10.55 -30.06 -42.30
C SER A 97 -11.57 -30.03 -41.17
N THR A 98 -12.73 -30.66 -41.43
CA THR A 98 -13.80 -30.87 -40.45
C THR A 98 -13.96 -32.36 -40.16
N ILE A 99 -13.88 -32.76 -38.90
CA ILE A 99 -14.07 -34.16 -38.47
C ILE A 99 -15.15 -34.21 -37.40
N GLN A 100 -16.23 -34.95 -37.67
CA GLN A 100 -17.36 -35.11 -36.77
C GLN A 100 -17.64 -36.60 -36.50
N THR A 101 -17.79 -36.97 -35.23
CA THR A 101 -18.08 -38.35 -34.84
C THR A 101 -19.21 -38.44 -33.83
N GLN A 102 -19.90 -39.58 -33.77
CA GLN A 102 -20.80 -39.92 -32.66
C GLN A 102 -20.01 -40.45 -31.47
N ALA A 103 -19.98 -41.77 -31.23
CA ALA A 103 -19.44 -42.35 -30.00
C ALA A 103 -17.93 -42.66 -30.04
N GLY A 104 -17.31 -42.75 -31.22
CA GLY A 104 -15.86 -42.95 -31.36
C GLY A 104 -15.07 -41.63 -31.39
N PRO A 105 -13.76 -41.63 -31.09
CA PRO A 105 -12.95 -40.41 -31.14
C PRO A 105 -12.83 -39.82 -32.55
N ALA A 106 -12.88 -38.49 -32.62
CA ALA A 106 -12.67 -37.76 -33.87
C ALA A 106 -11.18 -37.79 -34.28
N LEU A 107 -10.27 -37.58 -33.32
CA LEU A 107 -8.85 -37.92 -33.46
C LEU A 107 -8.42 -38.92 -32.40
N SER A 108 -7.59 -39.90 -32.78
CA SER A 108 -6.94 -40.76 -31.81
C SER A 108 -5.55 -41.23 -32.24
N ALA A 109 -4.64 -41.34 -31.26
CA ALA A 109 -3.31 -41.92 -31.43
C ALA A 109 -3.08 -42.96 -30.33
N SER A 110 -2.73 -44.19 -30.69
CA SER A 110 -2.40 -45.24 -29.72
C SER A 110 -1.12 -45.98 -30.07
N GLN A 111 -0.43 -46.50 -29.07
CA GLN A 111 0.85 -47.20 -29.17
C GLN A 111 2.03 -46.30 -29.54
N GLU A 112 3.23 -46.78 -29.24
CA GLU A 112 4.48 -46.03 -29.34
C GLU A 112 4.73 -45.52 -30.78
N ASN A 113 5.25 -44.29 -30.88
CA ASN A 113 5.55 -43.56 -32.12
C ASN A 113 4.35 -43.18 -33.00
N SER A 114 3.12 -43.55 -32.66
CA SER A 114 1.93 -43.10 -33.40
C SER A 114 1.72 -41.59 -33.23
N PHE A 115 1.49 -40.88 -34.34
CA PHE A 115 1.44 -39.42 -34.34
C PHE A 115 0.27 -38.87 -35.17
N VAL A 116 -0.47 -37.93 -34.60
CA VAL A 116 -1.48 -37.13 -35.31
C VAL A 116 -1.12 -35.65 -35.17
N HIS A 117 -1.01 -34.92 -36.27
CA HIS A 117 -0.98 -33.47 -36.29
C HIS A 117 -2.25 -32.94 -36.97
N ALA A 118 -2.91 -31.97 -36.36
CA ALA A 118 -4.09 -31.33 -36.93
C ALA A 118 -3.99 -29.80 -36.81
N ASP A 119 -4.08 -29.11 -37.93
CA ASP A 119 -4.36 -27.69 -38.06
C ASP A 119 -5.85 -27.55 -38.45
N ILE A 120 -6.66 -26.98 -37.55
CA ILE A 120 -8.05 -27.38 -37.39
C ILE A 120 -9.01 -26.27 -37.82
N SER A 121 -10.06 -26.65 -38.56
CA SER A 121 -11.28 -25.85 -38.70
C SER A 121 -12.30 -26.24 -37.63
N LEU A 122 -12.66 -27.52 -37.55
CA LEU A 122 -13.58 -28.06 -36.54
C LEU A 122 -13.32 -29.55 -36.28
N ILE A 123 -13.20 -29.92 -35.00
CA ILE A 123 -13.24 -31.31 -34.54
C ILE A 123 -14.39 -31.43 -33.54
N SER A 124 -15.31 -32.38 -33.75
CA SER A 124 -16.42 -32.61 -32.84
C SER A 124 -16.69 -34.10 -32.60
N SER A 125 -16.95 -34.50 -31.36
CA SER A 125 -17.45 -35.84 -31.02
C SER A 125 -18.64 -35.77 -30.07
N GLU A 126 -19.55 -36.73 -30.15
CA GLU A 126 -20.56 -36.95 -29.12
C GLU A 126 -20.02 -37.71 -27.89
N ALA A 127 -18.72 -38.01 -27.89
CA ALA A 127 -17.95 -38.57 -26.78
C ALA A 127 -16.62 -37.80 -26.62
N THR A 128 -15.53 -38.48 -26.28
CA THR A 128 -14.16 -37.90 -26.26
C THR A 128 -13.72 -37.58 -27.68
N ALA A 129 -13.52 -36.29 -27.98
CA ALA A 129 -13.15 -35.82 -29.31
C ALA A 129 -11.71 -36.14 -29.69
N VAL A 130 -10.77 -36.02 -28.74
CA VAL A 130 -9.34 -36.27 -28.95
C VAL A 130 -8.80 -37.22 -27.89
N LEU A 131 -8.26 -38.37 -28.31
CA LEU A 131 -7.80 -39.43 -27.42
C LEU A 131 -6.37 -39.90 -27.73
N ALA A 132 -5.43 -39.69 -26.80
CA ALA A 132 -4.08 -40.26 -26.87
C ALA A 132 -3.87 -41.34 -25.80
N THR A 133 -3.50 -42.55 -26.20
CA THR A 133 -3.21 -43.67 -25.28
C THR A 133 -1.88 -44.36 -25.61
N ASP A 134 -1.35 -45.17 -24.69
CA ASP A 134 -0.22 -46.07 -24.93
C ASP A 134 1.00 -45.40 -25.59
N ALA A 135 1.42 -44.22 -25.10
CA ALA A 135 2.49 -43.38 -25.68
C ALA A 135 2.25 -42.80 -27.10
N GLY A 136 1.03 -42.88 -27.63
CA GLY A 136 0.60 -42.15 -28.83
C GLY A 136 0.58 -40.62 -28.62
N ARG A 137 0.75 -39.86 -29.70
CA ARG A 137 0.96 -38.40 -29.64
C ARG A 137 0.02 -37.62 -30.56
N ILE A 138 -0.55 -36.51 -30.07
CA ILE A 138 -1.44 -35.64 -30.85
C ILE A 138 -1.04 -34.17 -30.69
N ASN A 139 -0.83 -33.47 -31.81
CA ASN A 139 -0.58 -32.02 -31.86
C ASN A 139 -1.76 -31.31 -32.53
N LEU A 140 -2.46 -30.46 -31.78
CA LEU A 140 -3.60 -29.66 -32.23
C LEU A 140 -3.19 -28.19 -32.36
N LEU A 141 -3.55 -27.55 -33.46
CA LEU A 141 -3.34 -26.12 -33.73
C LEU A 141 -4.63 -25.52 -34.31
N GLY A 142 -5.04 -24.35 -33.81
CA GLY A 142 -6.15 -23.59 -34.38
C GLY A 142 -7.55 -24.20 -34.15
N GLY A 143 -8.57 -23.46 -34.58
CA GLY A 143 -9.95 -23.93 -34.68
C GLY A 143 -10.65 -24.21 -33.34
N THR A 144 -11.63 -25.12 -33.41
CA THR A 144 -12.45 -25.53 -32.27
C THR A 144 -12.47 -27.05 -32.13
N VAL A 145 -12.30 -27.54 -30.91
CA VAL A 145 -12.47 -28.94 -30.51
C VAL A 145 -13.65 -29.03 -29.53
N SER A 146 -14.75 -29.66 -29.92
CA SER A 146 -15.94 -29.83 -29.07
C SER A 146 -16.23 -31.28 -28.73
N GLY A 147 -16.62 -31.59 -27.50
CA GLY A 147 -16.98 -32.97 -27.16
C GLY A 147 -17.81 -33.14 -25.90
N SER A 148 -18.61 -34.20 -25.86
CA SER A 148 -19.45 -34.59 -24.72
C SER A 148 -18.98 -35.91 -24.08
N GLY A 149 -17.68 -36.00 -23.81
CA GLY A 149 -17.06 -37.20 -23.20
C GLY A 149 -17.46 -37.48 -21.75
N GLY A 150 -18.20 -36.57 -21.09
CA GLY A 150 -18.60 -36.74 -19.70
C GLY A 150 -17.36 -36.85 -18.80
N PHE A 151 -17.35 -37.86 -17.93
CA PHE A 151 -16.21 -38.12 -17.04
C PHE A 151 -14.89 -38.49 -17.77
N GLU A 152 -14.94 -38.87 -19.05
CA GLU A 152 -13.75 -39.20 -19.86
C GLU A 152 -13.07 -37.98 -20.51
N ALA A 153 -13.75 -36.84 -20.51
CA ALA A 153 -13.38 -35.56 -21.12
C ALA A 153 -13.46 -35.43 -22.64
N THR A 154 -13.56 -34.18 -23.11
CA THR A 154 -13.45 -33.78 -24.53
C THR A 154 -12.07 -34.10 -25.10
N ILE A 155 -11.00 -33.80 -24.35
CA ILE A 155 -9.61 -34.16 -24.67
C ILE A 155 -9.06 -35.04 -23.56
N ARG A 156 -8.61 -36.26 -23.90
CA ARG A 156 -8.09 -37.25 -22.95
C ARG A 156 -6.71 -37.77 -23.34
N ALA A 157 -5.76 -37.70 -22.42
CA ALA A 157 -4.49 -38.42 -22.49
C ALA A 157 -4.41 -39.49 -21.38
N SER A 158 -4.08 -40.73 -21.72
CA SER A 158 -3.77 -41.78 -20.73
C SER A 158 -2.61 -42.69 -21.14
N GLU A 159 -2.10 -43.48 -20.19
CA GLU A 159 -1.13 -44.57 -20.46
C GLU A 159 0.11 -44.08 -21.23
N GLY A 160 0.69 -42.96 -20.78
CA GLY A 160 1.85 -42.34 -21.44
C GLY A 160 1.55 -41.51 -22.70
N GLY A 161 0.29 -41.48 -23.15
CA GLY A 161 -0.14 -40.67 -24.30
C GLY A 161 0.08 -39.17 -24.08
N VAL A 162 0.37 -38.42 -25.15
CA VAL A 162 0.71 -37.00 -25.10
C VAL A 162 -0.20 -36.19 -26.03
N ILE A 163 -0.76 -35.09 -25.53
CA ILE A 163 -1.52 -34.11 -26.33
C ILE A 163 -0.96 -32.71 -26.12
N THR A 164 -0.58 -32.04 -27.20
CA THR A 164 -0.22 -30.61 -27.20
C THR A 164 -1.27 -29.84 -28.00
N ALA A 165 -1.89 -28.81 -27.41
CA ALA A 165 -2.94 -28.01 -28.03
C ALA A 165 -2.60 -26.52 -27.99
N ARG A 166 -2.71 -25.83 -29.13
CA ARG A 166 -2.32 -24.42 -29.26
C ARG A 166 -3.32 -23.58 -30.07
N ASP A 167 -3.48 -22.32 -29.68
CA ASP A 167 -4.20 -21.29 -30.43
C ASP A 167 -5.66 -21.67 -30.78
N LEU A 168 -6.36 -22.38 -29.89
CA LEU A 168 -7.65 -23.01 -30.17
C LEU A 168 -8.67 -22.91 -29.03
N GLU A 169 -9.95 -23.15 -29.35
CA GLU A 169 -11.02 -23.29 -28.36
C GLU A 169 -11.36 -24.76 -28.09
N ILE A 170 -11.33 -25.16 -26.83
CA ILE A 170 -11.89 -26.43 -26.34
C ILE A 170 -13.27 -26.14 -25.76
N LYS A 171 -14.28 -26.86 -26.24
CA LYS A 171 -15.67 -26.71 -25.80
C LYS A 171 -16.23 -28.03 -25.27
N SER A 172 -16.37 -28.16 -23.96
CA SER A 172 -17.08 -29.30 -23.38
C SER A 172 -18.59 -29.12 -23.51
N ILE A 173 -19.32 -30.22 -23.69
CA ILE A 173 -20.77 -30.21 -23.79
C ILE A 173 -21.33 -31.21 -22.76
N ASP A 174 -22.02 -30.67 -21.75
CA ASP A 174 -22.69 -31.44 -20.71
C ASP A 174 -23.96 -32.07 -21.29
N ARG A 175 -24.00 -33.41 -21.33
CA ARG A 175 -25.08 -34.17 -21.95
C ARG A 175 -25.85 -35.03 -20.95
N ASN A 176 -27.16 -35.14 -21.14
CA ASN A 176 -28.09 -35.90 -20.29
C ASN A 176 -27.96 -35.60 -18.78
N GLY A 177 -27.55 -34.38 -18.41
CA GLY A 177 -27.30 -33.97 -17.02
C GLY A 177 -26.01 -34.53 -16.41
N VAL A 178 -25.04 -34.96 -17.22
CA VAL A 178 -23.71 -35.40 -16.80
C VAL A 178 -22.69 -34.33 -17.19
N ASN A 179 -22.00 -33.75 -16.20
CA ASN A 179 -20.91 -32.80 -16.43
C ASN A 179 -19.77 -33.48 -17.22
N SER A 180 -19.26 -32.76 -18.22
CA SER A 180 -18.18 -33.19 -19.09
C SER A 180 -16.90 -32.44 -18.74
N TYR A 181 -15.81 -33.17 -18.52
CA TYR A 181 -14.49 -32.54 -18.36
C TYR A 181 -14.04 -31.98 -19.72
N GLY A 182 -13.43 -30.80 -19.73
CA GLY A 182 -12.76 -30.29 -20.92
C GLY A 182 -11.50 -31.10 -21.23
N VAL A 183 -10.70 -31.32 -20.20
CA VAL A 183 -9.38 -31.98 -20.31
C VAL A 183 -9.20 -33.01 -19.20
N ARG A 184 -8.69 -34.20 -19.55
CA ARG A 184 -8.29 -35.24 -18.60
C ARG A 184 -6.92 -35.81 -18.96
N SER A 185 -5.98 -35.75 -18.02
CA SER A 185 -4.65 -36.36 -18.10
C SER A 185 -4.54 -37.40 -16.99
N GLN A 186 -4.29 -38.67 -17.29
CA GLN A 186 -4.24 -39.72 -16.26
C GLN A 186 -3.23 -40.84 -16.55
N LEU A 187 -2.83 -41.60 -15.54
CA LEU A 187 -2.03 -42.84 -15.70
C LEU A 187 -0.74 -42.62 -16.55
N GLY A 188 0.06 -41.62 -16.18
CA GLY A 188 1.29 -41.23 -16.87
C GLY A 188 1.06 -40.47 -18.19
N GLY A 189 -0.18 -40.14 -18.55
CA GLY A 189 -0.48 -39.27 -19.68
C GLY A 189 0.04 -37.84 -19.49
N ARG A 190 0.06 -37.07 -20.58
CA ARG A 190 0.45 -35.65 -20.58
C ARG A 190 -0.48 -34.82 -21.47
N VAL A 191 -0.90 -33.66 -20.96
CA VAL A 191 -1.55 -32.62 -21.77
C VAL A 191 -0.85 -31.27 -21.59
N GLU A 192 -0.57 -30.60 -22.70
CA GLU A 192 0.06 -29.27 -22.76
C GLU A 192 -0.87 -28.30 -23.53
N LEU A 193 -1.35 -27.24 -22.87
CA LEU A 193 -2.19 -26.20 -23.46
C LEU A 193 -1.41 -24.87 -23.56
N SER A 194 -1.50 -24.17 -24.69
CA SER A 194 -0.90 -22.83 -24.86
C SER A 194 -1.81 -21.91 -25.69
N ASN A 195 -2.16 -20.73 -25.16
CA ASN A 195 -3.14 -19.83 -25.77
C ASN A 195 -4.47 -20.54 -26.11
N VAL A 196 -5.00 -21.30 -25.14
CA VAL A 196 -6.24 -22.07 -25.28
C VAL A 196 -7.37 -21.42 -24.49
N ILE A 197 -8.54 -21.32 -25.11
CA ILE A 197 -9.79 -21.01 -24.40
C ILE A 197 -10.49 -22.33 -24.11
N LEU A 198 -10.78 -22.61 -22.83
CA LEU A 198 -11.57 -23.75 -22.41
C LEU A 198 -12.91 -23.27 -21.83
N SER A 199 -14.00 -23.71 -22.44
CA SER A 199 -15.38 -23.43 -22.03
C SER A 199 -16.22 -24.71 -21.92
N SER A 200 -17.37 -24.62 -21.25
CA SER A 200 -18.36 -25.69 -21.15
C SER A 200 -19.76 -25.14 -21.35
N GLU A 201 -20.66 -25.93 -21.92
CA GLU A 201 -22.10 -25.62 -22.02
C GLU A 201 -22.97 -26.86 -21.88
N ASP A 202 -24.26 -26.69 -21.55
CA ASP A 202 -25.25 -27.77 -21.62
C ASP A 202 -25.79 -27.98 -23.06
N GLU A 203 -26.59 -29.04 -23.26
CA GLU A 203 -27.31 -29.32 -24.53
C GLU A 203 -28.20 -28.16 -25.04
N MET A 204 -28.51 -27.16 -24.20
CA MET A 204 -29.31 -25.99 -24.54
C MET A 204 -28.45 -24.76 -24.89
N GLY A 205 -27.12 -24.85 -24.79
CA GLY A 205 -26.17 -23.74 -24.99
C GLY A 205 -26.01 -22.82 -23.78
N THR A 206 -26.43 -23.25 -22.58
CA THR A 206 -26.20 -22.53 -21.32
C THR A 206 -24.76 -22.76 -20.88
N ALA A 207 -23.96 -21.71 -20.72
CA ALA A 207 -22.57 -21.84 -20.28
C ALA A 207 -22.46 -22.38 -18.85
N THR A 208 -21.71 -23.48 -18.67
CA THR A 208 -21.43 -24.18 -17.41
C THR A 208 -19.94 -24.08 -17.03
N GLY A 209 -19.57 -24.59 -15.85
CA GLY A 209 -18.19 -24.53 -15.36
C GLY A 209 -17.27 -25.49 -16.10
N ALA A 210 -16.17 -24.99 -16.67
CA ALA A 210 -15.23 -25.85 -17.38
C ALA A 210 -14.23 -26.52 -16.42
N HIS A 211 -14.04 -27.84 -16.57
CA HIS A 211 -13.28 -28.66 -15.62
C HIS A 211 -12.06 -29.35 -16.25
N ILE A 212 -10.95 -29.40 -15.51
CA ILE A 212 -9.71 -30.11 -15.84
C ILE A 212 -9.39 -31.12 -14.74
N SER A 213 -9.04 -32.35 -15.12
CA SER A 213 -8.64 -33.43 -14.20
C SER A 213 -7.25 -33.98 -14.54
N VAL A 214 -6.38 -34.07 -13.54
CA VAL A 214 -5.01 -34.59 -13.65
C VAL A 214 -4.80 -35.63 -12.55
N GLN A 215 -4.52 -36.89 -12.92
CA GLN A 215 -4.41 -38.00 -11.96
C GLN A 215 -3.22 -38.93 -12.25
N ASP A 216 -2.20 -38.93 -11.38
CA ASP A 216 -0.93 -39.65 -11.59
C ASP A 216 -0.31 -39.36 -12.99
N ALA A 217 -0.29 -38.07 -13.38
CA ALA A 217 -0.03 -37.62 -14.74
C ALA A 217 0.54 -36.20 -14.80
N ASP A 218 1.00 -35.78 -15.98
CA ASP A 218 1.51 -34.43 -16.24
C ASP A 218 0.44 -33.52 -16.86
N PHE A 219 0.46 -32.25 -16.48
CA PHE A 219 -0.34 -31.19 -17.09
C PHE A 219 0.43 -29.86 -17.14
N MET A 220 0.39 -29.18 -18.28
CA MET A 220 0.92 -27.82 -18.43
C MET A 220 -0.10 -26.92 -19.13
N MET A 221 -0.27 -25.69 -18.64
CA MET A 221 -1.15 -24.68 -19.22
C MET A 221 -0.45 -23.32 -19.22
N THR A 222 -0.40 -22.66 -20.38
CA THR A 222 0.27 -21.36 -20.56
C THR A 222 -0.64 -20.39 -21.31
N ASP A 223 -0.72 -19.14 -20.86
CA ASP A 223 -1.50 -18.05 -21.49
C ASP A 223 -2.95 -18.44 -21.85
N SER A 224 -3.58 -19.28 -21.04
CA SER A 224 -4.87 -19.93 -21.36
C SER A 224 -5.99 -19.50 -20.41
N HIS A 225 -7.25 -19.61 -20.83
CA HIS A 225 -8.41 -19.15 -20.07
C HIS A 225 -9.43 -20.29 -19.87
N VAL A 226 -9.60 -20.71 -18.62
CA VAL A 226 -10.67 -21.64 -18.20
C VAL A 226 -11.85 -20.82 -17.68
N LYS A 227 -12.95 -20.82 -18.42
CA LYS A 227 -14.13 -19.97 -18.18
C LYS A 227 -15.12 -20.60 -17.19
N ALA A 228 -15.74 -19.76 -16.37
CA ALA A 228 -16.89 -20.13 -15.56
C ALA A 228 -18.16 -20.19 -16.41
N GLY A 229 -19.16 -20.89 -15.89
CA GLY A 229 -20.53 -20.78 -16.38
C GLY A 229 -21.10 -19.40 -16.15
N SER A 230 -22.18 -19.09 -16.86
CA SER A 230 -22.93 -17.82 -16.71
C SER A 230 -23.93 -17.84 -15.55
N VAL A 231 -24.10 -19.00 -14.91
CA VAL A 231 -25.08 -19.24 -13.85
C VAL A 231 -24.39 -19.21 -12.48
N PRO A 232 -24.98 -18.56 -11.46
CA PRO A 232 -24.41 -18.54 -10.11
C PRO A 232 -24.26 -19.94 -9.51
N GLY A 233 -23.02 -20.40 -9.37
CA GLY A 233 -22.66 -21.72 -8.83
C GLY A 233 -21.73 -22.54 -9.74
N ASP A 234 -21.75 -22.25 -11.04
CA ASP A 234 -21.03 -23.02 -12.06
C ASP A 234 -19.58 -22.53 -12.23
N ALA A 235 -18.79 -22.70 -11.17
CA ALA A 235 -17.37 -22.37 -11.15
C ALA A 235 -16.54 -23.38 -11.96
N ALA A 236 -15.53 -22.90 -12.69
CA ALA A 236 -14.52 -23.75 -13.29
C ALA A 236 -13.68 -24.48 -12.21
N SER A 237 -12.96 -25.53 -12.59
CA SER A 237 -11.95 -26.11 -11.68
C SER A 237 -10.80 -26.85 -12.36
N LEU A 238 -9.66 -26.83 -11.69
CA LEU A 238 -8.51 -27.71 -11.96
C LEU A 238 -8.33 -28.62 -10.74
N HIS A 239 -8.43 -29.94 -10.95
CA HIS A 239 -8.19 -30.94 -9.91
C HIS A 239 -6.97 -31.79 -10.26
N VAL A 240 -6.01 -31.85 -9.34
CA VAL A 240 -4.74 -32.57 -9.46
C VAL A 240 -4.63 -33.56 -8.31
N SER A 241 -4.44 -34.85 -8.59
CA SER A 241 -4.38 -35.90 -7.56
C SER A 241 -3.36 -37.00 -7.88
N GLY A 242 -2.93 -37.72 -6.83
CA GLY A 242 -1.89 -38.75 -6.93
C GLY A 242 -0.51 -38.13 -7.14
N SER A 243 0.43 -38.90 -7.71
CA SER A 243 1.80 -38.43 -8.00
C SER A 243 1.88 -37.53 -9.26
N ALA A 244 0.88 -36.67 -9.44
CA ALA A 244 0.71 -35.80 -10.59
C ALA A 244 1.46 -34.47 -10.46
N VAL A 245 1.81 -33.87 -11.60
CA VAL A 245 2.42 -32.54 -11.69
C VAL A 245 1.58 -31.64 -12.59
N ALA A 246 1.18 -30.48 -12.08
CA ALA A 246 0.47 -29.45 -12.83
C ALA A 246 1.24 -28.12 -12.81
N THR A 247 1.47 -27.52 -13.97
CA THR A 247 2.05 -26.18 -14.11
C THR A 247 1.08 -25.25 -14.85
N VAL A 248 0.82 -24.09 -14.29
CA VAL A 248 -0.06 -23.05 -14.86
C VAL A 248 0.71 -21.73 -14.91
N GLN A 249 0.82 -21.10 -16.08
CA GLN A 249 1.51 -19.82 -16.25
C GLN A 249 0.70 -18.83 -17.09
N GLY A 250 0.71 -17.54 -16.74
CA GLY A 250 0.11 -16.47 -17.56
C GLY A 250 -1.41 -16.57 -17.76
N SER A 251 -2.08 -17.42 -16.98
CA SER A 251 -3.40 -17.96 -17.30
C SER A 251 -4.50 -17.36 -16.42
N VAL A 252 -5.76 -17.63 -16.78
CA VAL A 252 -6.93 -17.26 -15.99
C VAL A 252 -7.78 -18.51 -15.74
N ILE A 253 -8.09 -18.77 -14.47
CA ILE A 253 -9.00 -19.84 -14.04
C ILE A 253 -10.16 -19.18 -13.29
N GLU A 254 -11.34 -19.08 -13.92
CA GLU A 254 -12.54 -18.53 -13.29
C GLU A 254 -13.19 -19.55 -12.34
N GLY A 255 -12.44 -19.96 -11.32
CA GLY A 255 -12.70 -21.20 -10.61
C GLY A 255 -11.75 -21.45 -9.45
N GLY A 256 -11.75 -22.69 -8.97
CA GLY A 256 -10.88 -23.16 -7.89
C GLY A 256 -9.86 -24.19 -8.36
N VAL A 257 -8.68 -24.21 -7.73
CA VAL A 257 -7.64 -25.21 -7.95
C VAL A 257 -7.52 -26.10 -6.72
N THR A 258 -7.52 -27.42 -6.93
CA THR A 258 -7.42 -28.41 -5.84
C THR A 258 -6.28 -29.38 -6.12
N ALA A 259 -5.37 -29.54 -5.15
CA ALA A 259 -4.30 -30.54 -5.17
C ALA A 259 -4.47 -31.55 -4.03
N SER A 260 -4.34 -32.85 -4.31
CA SER A 260 -4.44 -33.90 -3.29
C SER A 260 -3.50 -35.08 -3.49
N ASP A 261 -3.35 -35.87 -2.42
CA ASP A 261 -2.86 -37.25 -2.45
C ASP A 261 -1.47 -37.48 -3.08
N GLY A 262 -0.57 -36.51 -2.95
CA GLY A 262 0.81 -36.56 -3.46
C GLY A 262 1.13 -35.54 -4.56
N ALA A 263 0.13 -34.73 -4.95
CA ALA A 263 0.23 -33.83 -6.09
C ALA A 263 1.26 -32.70 -5.88
N THR A 264 1.87 -32.29 -6.99
CA THR A 264 2.72 -31.09 -7.09
C THR A 264 2.07 -30.07 -8.02
N LEU A 265 1.89 -28.84 -7.53
CA LEU A 265 1.23 -27.75 -8.23
C LEU A 265 2.15 -26.53 -8.33
N SER A 266 2.31 -25.97 -9.53
CA SER A 266 3.01 -24.71 -9.76
C SER A 266 2.09 -23.75 -10.50
N ILE A 267 1.87 -22.55 -9.94
CA ILE A 267 1.06 -21.50 -10.55
C ILE A 267 1.89 -20.21 -10.55
N ALA A 268 2.08 -19.63 -11.74
CA ALA A 268 2.83 -18.39 -11.95
C ALA A 268 2.02 -17.39 -12.79
N ASP A 269 2.16 -16.08 -12.54
CA ASP A 269 1.60 -15.01 -13.39
C ASP A 269 0.08 -15.18 -13.70
N THR A 270 -0.71 -15.67 -12.74
CA THR A 270 -2.04 -16.25 -13.00
C THR A 270 -3.12 -15.64 -12.12
N VAL A 271 -4.34 -15.53 -12.66
CA VAL A 271 -5.54 -15.13 -11.91
C VAL A 271 -6.40 -16.36 -11.61
N VAL A 272 -6.73 -16.57 -10.33
CA VAL A 272 -7.61 -17.65 -9.84
C VAL A 272 -8.85 -17.03 -9.19
N GLY A 273 -10.00 -17.18 -9.83
CA GLY A 273 -11.27 -16.56 -9.46
C GLY A 273 -11.91 -15.83 -10.65
N GLY A 274 -13.16 -15.40 -10.49
CA GLY A 274 -13.92 -14.81 -11.58
C GLY A 274 -15.17 -14.06 -11.10
N PRO A 275 -16.08 -13.70 -12.01
CA PRO A 275 -17.30 -12.94 -11.69
C PRO A 275 -18.36 -13.73 -10.89
N HIS A 276 -18.08 -14.99 -10.55
CA HIS A 276 -18.95 -15.86 -9.75
C HIS A 276 -18.21 -16.38 -8.51
N SER A 277 -18.93 -16.53 -7.40
CA SER A 277 -18.37 -16.87 -6.09
C SER A 277 -17.76 -18.28 -6.07
N VAL A 278 -16.43 -18.36 -6.11
CA VAL A 278 -15.67 -19.60 -5.83
C VAL A 278 -15.55 -19.78 -4.31
N PHE A 279 -15.76 -21.01 -3.82
CA PHE A 279 -15.66 -21.29 -2.38
C PHE A 279 -14.20 -21.19 -1.88
N ILE A 280 -13.26 -21.89 -2.53
CA ILE A 280 -11.82 -21.81 -2.20
C ILE A 280 -11.04 -21.56 -3.48
N GLY A 281 -10.11 -20.60 -3.47
CA GLY A 281 -9.23 -20.32 -4.60
C GLY A 281 -8.23 -21.46 -4.86
N VAL A 282 -7.40 -21.77 -3.86
CA VAL A 282 -6.42 -22.88 -3.91
C VAL A 282 -6.57 -23.76 -2.67
N TYR A 283 -6.81 -25.05 -2.86
CA TYR A 283 -7.07 -26.01 -1.78
C TYR A 283 -6.13 -27.22 -1.84
N LEU A 284 -5.32 -27.41 -0.79
CA LEU A 284 -4.53 -28.62 -0.59
C LEU A 284 -5.24 -29.50 0.46
N LEU A 285 -5.56 -30.74 0.08
CA LEU A 285 -6.31 -31.69 0.92
C LEU A 285 -5.90 -33.15 0.68
N GLY A 286 -6.30 -34.05 1.58
CA GLY A 286 -6.00 -35.49 1.50
C GLY A 286 -5.17 -35.95 2.69
N THR A 287 -4.55 -37.12 2.55
CA THR A 287 -3.71 -37.72 3.62
C THR A 287 -2.24 -37.84 3.25
N THR A 288 -1.91 -37.80 1.96
CA THR A 288 -0.54 -37.82 1.46
C THR A 288 -0.08 -36.40 1.16
N ALA A 289 1.11 -36.04 1.66
CA ALA A 289 1.66 -34.69 1.55
C ALA A 289 1.70 -34.24 0.08
N SER A 290 1.10 -33.09 -0.20
CA SER A 290 1.03 -32.46 -1.50
C SER A 290 1.68 -31.08 -1.38
N THR A 291 2.26 -30.58 -2.47
CA THR A 291 3.00 -29.31 -2.46
C THR A 291 2.48 -28.35 -3.52
N ALA A 292 2.43 -27.06 -3.18
CA ALA A 292 2.07 -26.01 -4.13
C ALA A 292 3.07 -24.85 -4.08
N SER A 293 3.35 -24.27 -5.24
CA SER A 293 4.06 -23.01 -5.41
C SER A 293 3.14 -22.00 -6.12
N LEU A 294 3.04 -20.80 -5.57
CA LEU A 294 2.35 -19.65 -6.14
C LEU A 294 3.39 -18.53 -6.32
N ASP A 295 3.49 -17.95 -7.51
CA ASP A 295 4.38 -16.81 -7.81
C ASP A 295 3.61 -15.77 -8.64
N ASN A 296 3.49 -14.52 -8.16
CA ASN A 296 2.72 -13.47 -8.84
C ASN A 296 1.28 -13.92 -9.18
N VAL A 297 0.51 -14.33 -8.16
CA VAL A 297 -0.84 -14.91 -8.32
C VAL A 297 -1.89 -14.02 -7.67
N THR A 298 -2.96 -13.69 -8.40
CA THR A 298 -4.15 -13.01 -7.85
C THR A 298 -5.25 -14.02 -7.56
N ILE A 299 -5.80 -14.03 -6.33
CA ILE A 299 -6.91 -14.89 -5.91
C ILE A 299 -8.12 -14.05 -5.52
N GLY A 300 -9.22 -14.18 -6.27
CA GLY A 300 -10.43 -13.37 -6.13
C GLY A 300 -10.30 -11.96 -6.75
N SER A 301 -11.30 -11.11 -6.55
CA SER A 301 -11.35 -9.75 -7.11
C SER A 301 -12.13 -8.79 -6.19
N GLU A 302 -11.97 -7.46 -6.34
CA GLU A 302 -12.76 -6.48 -5.57
C GLU A 302 -14.28 -6.64 -5.77
N ALA A 303 -14.73 -7.08 -6.94
CA ALA A 303 -16.14 -7.32 -7.23
C ALA A 303 -16.68 -8.63 -6.62
N VAL A 304 -15.82 -9.66 -6.53
CA VAL A 304 -16.17 -11.00 -6.05
C VAL A 304 -15.00 -11.57 -5.27
N ALA A 305 -15.13 -11.56 -3.94
CA ALA A 305 -14.22 -12.25 -3.05
C ALA A 305 -14.51 -13.77 -3.07
N VAL A 306 -13.46 -14.59 -3.00
CA VAL A 306 -13.61 -16.02 -2.71
C VAL A 306 -14.05 -16.22 -1.25
N THR A 307 -14.45 -17.43 -0.84
CA THR A 307 -14.73 -17.65 0.59
C THR A 307 -13.43 -17.72 1.40
N ASP A 308 -12.52 -18.61 1.01
CA ASP A 308 -11.13 -18.65 1.49
C ASP A 308 -10.16 -18.56 0.30
N GLY A 309 -9.06 -17.82 0.43
CA GLY A 309 -8.05 -17.69 -0.64
C GLY A 309 -7.26 -18.98 -0.83
N VAL A 310 -6.42 -19.29 0.14
CA VAL A 310 -5.62 -20.51 0.21
C VAL A 310 -6.00 -21.31 1.44
N VAL A 311 -6.24 -22.61 1.28
CA VAL A 311 -6.47 -23.55 2.39
C VAL A 311 -5.47 -24.70 2.29
N VAL A 312 -4.70 -24.89 3.37
CA VAL A 312 -3.73 -25.98 3.52
C VAL A 312 -4.14 -26.84 4.71
N ARG A 313 -4.51 -28.10 4.47
CA ARG A 313 -4.84 -29.06 5.53
C ARG A 313 -3.72 -30.08 5.74
N ALA A 314 -3.76 -30.80 6.87
CA ALA A 314 -2.86 -31.92 7.16
C ALA A 314 -1.38 -31.56 6.88
N ASN A 315 -0.53 -32.54 6.54
CA ASN A 315 0.90 -32.34 6.29
C ASN A 315 1.23 -31.70 4.92
N HIS A 316 0.31 -30.94 4.31
CA HIS A 316 0.57 -30.25 3.04
C HIS A 316 1.38 -28.95 3.25
N VAL A 317 2.08 -28.53 2.20
CA VAL A 317 2.98 -27.36 2.21
C VAL A 317 2.66 -26.44 1.04
N ILE A 318 2.57 -25.14 1.29
CA ILE A 318 2.52 -24.13 0.23
C ILE A 318 3.62 -23.09 0.38
N ASN A 319 4.22 -22.70 -0.75
CA ASN A 319 5.09 -21.54 -0.86
C ASN A 319 4.38 -20.50 -1.73
N ALA A 320 4.21 -19.29 -1.23
CA ALA A 320 3.47 -18.21 -1.86
C ALA A 320 4.34 -16.96 -1.97
N GLN A 321 4.68 -16.55 -3.19
CA GLN A 321 5.42 -15.33 -3.47
C GLN A 321 4.52 -14.35 -4.25
N ASP A 322 4.49 -13.10 -3.81
CA ASP A 322 3.75 -12.00 -4.44
C ASP A 322 2.29 -12.37 -4.76
N VAL A 323 1.60 -12.94 -3.77
CA VAL A 323 0.21 -13.39 -3.87
C VAL A 323 -0.76 -12.34 -3.32
N ASP A 324 -1.63 -11.81 -4.18
CA ASP A 324 -2.72 -10.91 -3.81
C ASP A 324 -4.01 -11.70 -3.62
N VAL A 325 -4.62 -11.62 -2.43
CA VAL A 325 -5.85 -12.37 -2.08
C VAL A 325 -6.96 -11.42 -1.63
N HIS A 326 -8.16 -11.58 -2.20
CA HIS A 326 -9.39 -11.01 -1.66
C HIS A 326 -10.40 -12.12 -1.28
N ALA A 327 -10.58 -12.32 0.02
CA ALA A 327 -11.42 -13.37 0.58
C ALA A 327 -12.44 -12.83 1.59
N SER A 328 -13.63 -13.44 1.66
CA SER A 328 -14.69 -13.05 2.60
C SER A 328 -14.49 -13.65 4.01
N ARG A 329 -13.67 -14.69 4.17
CA ARG A 329 -13.24 -15.20 5.49
C ARG A 329 -11.72 -15.15 5.68
N TYR A 330 -10.98 -16.02 5.00
CA TYR A 330 -9.55 -16.22 5.26
C TYR A 330 -8.70 -15.94 4.02
N GLY A 331 -7.63 -15.17 4.18
CA GLY A 331 -6.65 -14.97 3.10
C GLY A 331 -5.86 -16.26 2.87
N ILE A 332 -5.03 -16.63 3.83
CA ILE A 332 -4.31 -17.91 3.89
C ILE A 332 -4.64 -18.61 5.21
N ARG A 333 -5.12 -19.85 5.12
CA ARG A 333 -5.49 -20.69 6.26
C ARG A 333 -4.70 -22.00 6.27
N THR A 334 -4.07 -22.31 7.39
CA THR A 334 -3.49 -23.63 7.66
C THR A 334 -4.28 -24.37 8.75
N ALA A 335 -4.49 -25.67 8.55
CA ALA A 335 -5.09 -26.59 9.51
C ALA A 335 -4.20 -27.84 9.61
N ASN A 336 -3.30 -27.89 10.59
CA ASN A 336 -2.19 -28.86 10.72
C ASN A 336 -1.11 -28.82 9.61
N GLY A 337 -1.18 -27.85 8.69
CA GLY A 337 -0.24 -27.68 7.57
C GLY A 337 0.69 -26.48 7.70
N SER A 338 1.53 -26.26 6.69
CA SER A 338 2.47 -25.13 6.64
C SER A 338 2.31 -24.25 5.41
N ALA A 339 2.51 -22.94 5.61
CA ALA A 339 2.57 -21.95 4.55
C ALA A 339 3.79 -21.03 4.73
N GLN A 340 4.56 -20.85 3.67
CA GLN A 340 5.54 -19.76 3.54
C GLN A 340 4.93 -18.70 2.62
N VAL A 341 4.98 -17.44 3.03
CA VAL A 341 4.38 -16.31 2.33
C VAL A 341 5.41 -15.19 2.22
N GLN A 342 5.62 -14.65 1.02
CA GLN A 342 6.58 -13.58 0.77
C GLN A 342 5.93 -12.52 -0.13
N GLY A 343 5.92 -11.26 0.31
CA GLY A 343 5.26 -10.17 -0.42
C GLY A 343 3.73 -10.34 -0.48
N GLY A 344 3.11 -9.70 -1.49
CA GLY A 344 1.67 -9.74 -1.74
C GLY A 344 0.78 -9.02 -0.71
N THR A 345 -0.52 -8.93 -1.03
CA THR A 345 -1.56 -8.25 -0.24
C THR A 345 -2.69 -9.20 0.14
N LEU A 346 -2.99 -9.35 1.43
CA LEU A 346 -4.05 -10.22 1.94
C LEU A 346 -5.20 -9.40 2.52
N ARG A 347 -6.35 -9.34 1.82
CA ARG A 347 -7.59 -8.72 2.28
C ARG A 347 -8.60 -9.80 2.66
N ALA A 348 -9.00 -9.84 3.93
CA ALA A 348 -9.83 -10.93 4.46
C ALA A 348 -10.88 -10.47 5.48
N GLY A 349 -12.10 -11.01 5.37
CA GLY A 349 -13.23 -10.64 6.23
C GLY A 349 -13.20 -11.19 7.66
N GLN A 350 -12.41 -12.23 7.95
CA GLN A 350 -12.21 -12.77 9.30
C GLN A 350 -10.75 -12.73 9.74
N ALA A 351 -9.82 -13.31 8.96
CA ALA A 351 -8.39 -13.21 9.23
C ALA A 351 -7.54 -13.28 7.95
N GLY A 352 -6.57 -12.38 7.79
CA GLY A 352 -5.65 -12.40 6.64
C GLY A 352 -4.77 -13.65 6.64
N LEU A 353 -4.13 -13.92 7.77
CA LEU A 353 -3.40 -15.16 8.06
C LEU A 353 -4.09 -15.89 9.21
N TYR A 354 -4.38 -17.19 9.04
CA TYR A 354 -4.99 -18.00 10.10
C TYR A 354 -4.34 -19.38 10.23
N ALA A 355 -3.51 -19.55 11.28
CA ALA A 355 -2.99 -20.84 11.69
C ALA A 355 -3.88 -21.48 12.75
N PHE A 356 -4.33 -22.70 12.50
CA PHE A 356 -5.19 -23.48 13.40
C PHE A 356 -4.61 -24.89 13.54
N SER A 357 -4.39 -25.34 14.78
CA SER A 357 -4.24 -26.77 15.01
C SER A 357 -5.61 -27.43 15.16
N GLU A 358 -5.79 -28.66 14.66
CA GLU A 358 -7.00 -29.47 14.91
C GLU A 358 -6.85 -30.38 16.14
N ASP A 359 -5.61 -30.72 16.51
CA ASP A 359 -5.24 -31.53 17.69
C ASP A 359 -4.05 -30.88 18.40
N ASP A 360 -4.04 -30.83 19.74
CA ASP A 360 -3.06 -30.14 20.62
C ASP A 360 -1.54 -30.43 20.41
N THR A 361 -1.19 -31.32 19.48
CA THR A 361 0.17 -31.77 19.16
C THR A 361 0.55 -31.63 17.68
N ALA A 362 -0.40 -31.33 16.79
CA ALA A 362 -0.12 -31.15 15.37
C ALA A 362 0.43 -29.73 15.10
N PRO A 363 1.56 -29.57 14.39
CA PRO A 363 2.06 -28.25 14.04
C PRO A 363 1.18 -27.62 12.96
N SER A 364 0.75 -26.38 13.15
CA SER A 364 0.17 -25.57 12.07
C SER A 364 0.89 -24.24 11.99
N THR A 365 1.53 -23.94 10.86
CA THR A 365 2.55 -22.89 10.77
C THR A 365 2.33 -21.96 9.60
N ILE A 366 2.45 -20.67 9.84
CA ILE A 366 2.52 -19.65 8.80
C ILE A 366 3.77 -18.80 9.05
N ALA A 367 4.66 -18.73 8.07
CA ALA A 367 5.78 -17.79 8.06
C ALA A 367 5.55 -16.76 6.95
N ALA A 368 5.39 -15.49 7.29
CA ALA A 368 5.13 -14.40 6.34
C ALA A 368 6.24 -13.34 6.36
N VAL A 369 6.72 -12.93 5.19
CA VAL A 369 7.83 -11.99 5.02
C VAL A 369 7.45 -10.86 4.07
N GLY A 370 7.44 -9.61 4.55
CA GLY A 370 7.16 -8.43 3.72
C GLY A 370 5.72 -8.33 3.15
N THR A 371 4.81 -9.19 3.60
CA THR A 371 3.39 -9.20 3.20
C THR A 371 2.63 -8.02 3.81
N HIS A 372 1.63 -7.50 3.08
CA HIS A 372 0.68 -6.51 3.58
C HIS A 372 -0.66 -7.17 3.90
N VAL A 373 -1.22 -6.94 5.09
CA VAL A 373 -2.48 -7.53 5.53
C VAL A 373 -3.50 -6.46 5.90
N LEU A 374 -4.70 -6.57 5.33
CA LEU A 374 -5.79 -5.61 5.46
C LEU A 374 -6.97 -6.20 6.23
N ALA A 375 -7.13 -5.78 7.49
CA ALA A 375 -8.19 -6.19 8.41
C ALA A 375 -9.29 -5.13 8.49
N GLU A 376 -10.12 -5.08 7.43
CA GLU A 376 -11.09 -3.99 7.23
C GLU A 376 -12.52 -4.31 7.68
N ALA A 377 -12.88 -5.60 7.75
CA ALA A 377 -14.20 -6.00 8.22
C ALA A 377 -14.32 -5.87 9.74
N THR A 378 -15.55 -5.71 10.24
CA THR A 378 -15.82 -5.60 11.68
C THR A 378 -15.33 -6.85 12.41
N ASN A 379 -14.52 -6.67 13.46
CA ASN A 379 -13.83 -7.74 14.20
C ASN A 379 -12.81 -8.58 13.41
N ALA A 380 -12.41 -8.19 12.19
CA ALA A 380 -11.37 -8.88 11.42
C ALA A 380 -10.01 -8.89 12.15
N VAL A 381 -9.17 -9.87 11.82
CA VAL A 381 -7.81 -10.00 12.35
C VAL A 381 -6.81 -9.89 11.20
N GLY A 382 -5.64 -9.29 11.44
CA GLY A 382 -4.52 -9.40 10.51
C GLY A 382 -3.97 -10.83 10.48
N ALA A 383 -3.28 -11.21 11.55
CA ALA A 383 -2.77 -12.55 11.75
C ALA A 383 -3.32 -13.18 13.03
N SER A 384 -3.80 -14.43 12.94
CA SER A 384 -4.31 -15.18 14.10
C SER A 384 -3.70 -16.58 14.16
N ALA A 385 -3.26 -16.97 15.35
CA ALA A 385 -2.84 -18.32 15.70
C ALA A 385 -3.80 -18.87 16.77
N ALA A 386 -4.30 -20.10 16.61
CA ALA A 386 -5.29 -20.68 17.50
C ALA A 386 -5.04 -22.17 17.81
N GLN A 387 -5.15 -22.51 19.10
CA GLN A 387 -4.85 -23.81 19.72
C GLN A 387 -3.35 -24.15 19.81
N ARG A 388 -3.02 -25.09 20.70
CA ARG A 388 -1.66 -25.56 20.91
C ARG A 388 -1.13 -26.24 19.64
N GLY A 389 0.07 -25.86 19.23
CA GLY A 389 0.68 -26.28 17.96
C GLY A 389 0.51 -25.28 16.82
N ALA A 390 -0.37 -24.28 16.94
CA ALA A 390 -0.44 -23.17 15.99
C ALA A 390 0.64 -22.10 16.26
N HIS A 391 1.38 -21.75 15.22
CA HIS A 391 2.42 -20.71 15.25
C HIS A 391 2.32 -19.81 14.01
N VAL A 392 2.46 -18.50 14.21
CA VAL A 392 2.59 -17.52 13.11
C VAL A 392 3.84 -16.68 13.33
N GLY A 393 4.79 -16.75 12.40
CA GLY A 393 5.97 -15.89 12.34
C GLY A 393 5.80 -14.80 11.28
N LEU A 394 6.08 -13.56 11.63
CA LEU A 394 5.99 -12.38 10.76
C LEU A 394 7.34 -11.65 10.73
N ASP A 395 7.89 -11.36 9.55
CA ASP A 395 9.09 -10.51 9.38
C ASP A 395 8.84 -9.39 8.36
N GLY A 396 8.97 -8.14 8.77
CA GLY A 396 8.71 -6.97 7.90
C GLY A 396 7.26 -6.85 7.43
N VAL A 397 6.31 -7.53 8.08
CA VAL A 397 4.90 -7.55 7.71
C VAL A 397 4.23 -6.26 8.17
N THR A 398 3.36 -5.71 7.32
CA THR A 398 2.48 -4.58 7.70
C THR A 398 1.05 -5.08 7.87
N VAL A 399 0.40 -4.72 8.97
CA VAL A 399 -0.99 -5.05 9.26
C VAL A 399 -1.77 -3.76 9.51
N ASP A 400 -2.71 -3.44 8.63
CA ASP A 400 -3.60 -2.29 8.80
C ASP A 400 -5.01 -2.73 9.22
N VAL A 401 -5.47 -2.20 10.35
CA VAL A 401 -6.77 -2.47 10.97
C VAL A 401 -7.65 -1.23 10.85
N SER A 402 -8.60 -1.27 9.91
CA SER A 402 -9.63 -0.25 9.70
C SER A 402 -11.04 -0.73 10.09
N GLY A 403 -11.24 -2.03 10.31
CA GLY A 403 -12.49 -2.60 10.80
C GLY A 403 -12.73 -2.31 12.28
N THR A 404 -13.95 -1.91 12.65
CA THR A 404 -14.32 -1.65 14.06
C THR A 404 -14.15 -2.91 14.90
N GLY A 405 -13.51 -2.80 16.07
CA GLY A 405 -13.17 -3.96 16.92
C GLY A 405 -12.14 -4.93 16.32
N GLY A 406 -11.52 -4.56 15.19
CA GLY A 406 -10.49 -5.35 14.53
C GLY A 406 -9.21 -5.48 15.34
N ARG A 407 -8.37 -6.45 14.98
CA ARG A 407 -7.17 -6.82 15.74
C ARG A 407 -5.99 -7.02 14.80
N ALA A 408 -4.80 -6.49 15.11
CA ALA A 408 -3.67 -6.72 14.23
C ALA A 408 -3.16 -8.16 14.41
N LEU A 409 -2.87 -8.56 15.65
CA LEU A 409 -2.50 -9.93 16.03
C LEU A 409 -3.49 -10.55 17.03
N GLN A 410 -3.74 -11.85 16.91
CA GLN A 410 -4.50 -12.63 17.90
C GLN A 410 -3.93 -14.03 18.13
N ALA A 411 -3.36 -14.28 19.31
CA ALA A 411 -3.00 -15.62 19.78
C ALA A 411 -4.10 -16.17 20.71
N THR A 412 -4.52 -17.42 20.51
CA THR A 412 -5.46 -18.10 21.42
C THR A 412 -5.02 -19.50 21.83
N ASP A 413 -5.33 -19.87 23.07
CA ASP A 413 -5.36 -21.25 23.57
C ASP A 413 -4.04 -22.03 23.46
N GLY A 414 -2.93 -21.41 23.82
CA GLY A 414 -1.60 -22.01 23.75
C GLY A 414 -0.90 -21.81 22.40
N ALA A 415 -1.51 -21.06 21.48
CA ALA A 415 -0.88 -20.63 20.24
C ALA A 415 0.17 -19.53 20.50
N HIS A 416 1.09 -19.39 19.55
CA HIS A 416 2.24 -18.49 19.61
C HIS A 416 2.28 -17.58 18.37
N ILE A 417 2.64 -16.30 18.54
CA ILE A 417 2.91 -15.38 17.42
C ILE A 417 4.23 -14.65 17.68
N ASP A 418 5.12 -14.66 16.70
CA ASP A 418 6.36 -13.87 16.70
C ASP A 418 6.28 -12.82 15.58
N ALA A 419 6.52 -11.55 15.90
CA ALA A 419 6.59 -10.48 14.92
C ALA A 419 7.92 -9.73 15.04
N VAL A 420 8.64 -9.66 13.92
CA VAL A 420 9.97 -9.03 13.79
C VAL A 420 9.89 -7.94 12.73
N ASN A 421 10.53 -6.80 12.94
CA ASN A 421 10.60 -5.67 11.98
C ASN A 421 9.22 -5.16 11.47
N SER A 422 8.13 -5.49 12.16
CA SER A 422 6.77 -5.41 11.61
C SER A 422 6.05 -4.13 12.04
N GLN A 423 4.94 -3.80 11.37
CA GLN A 423 4.10 -2.63 11.66
C GLN A 423 2.64 -3.04 11.86
N LEU A 424 2.08 -2.71 13.03
CA LEU A 424 0.71 -3.03 13.43
C LEU A 424 -0.06 -1.73 13.64
N ASN A 425 -0.87 -1.33 12.66
CA ASN A 425 -1.57 -0.05 12.67
C ASN A 425 -3.07 -0.25 12.91
N GLY A 426 -3.63 0.39 13.93
CA GLY A 426 -5.07 0.38 14.19
C GLY A 426 -5.65 1.78 14.26
N GLN A 427 -6.57 2.10 13.34
CA GLN A 427 -7.18 3.44 13.23
C GLN A 427 -8.66 3.46 13.62
N SER A 428 -9.29 2.29 13.76
CA SER A 428 -10.72 2.15 14.02
C SER A 428 -11.07 2.13 15.51
N THR A 429 -12.34 2.41 15.82
CA THR A 429 -12.87 2.35 17.19
C THR A 429 -12.76 0.93 17.75
N ASN A 430 -12.31 0.83 19.02
CA ASN A 430 -12.06 -0.43 19.73
C ASN A 430 -11.03 -1.36 19.06
N ALA A 431 -10.20 -0.87 18.13
CA ALA A 431 -9.10 -1.65 17.57
C ALA A 431 -8.15 -2.15 18.68
N THR A 432 -7.48 -3.28 18.45
CA THR A 432 -6.43 -3.77 19.36
C THR A 432 -5.19 -4.16 18.57
N GLY A 433 -4.00 -3.72 19.00
CA GLY A 433 -2.74 -4.12 18.36
C GLY A 433 -2.52 -5.62 18.55
N VAL A 434 -2.35 -6.06 19.79
CA VAL A 434 -2.16 -7.48 20.13
C VAL A 434 -3.27 -7.98 21.05
N ARG A 435 -3.88 -9.12 20.71
CA ARG A 435 -4.80 -9.83 21.60
C ARG A 435 -4.24 -11.20 21.99
N LEU A 436 -4.22 -11.47 23.30
CA LEU A 436 -3.94 -12.79 23.85
C LEU A 436 -5.20 -13.31 24.56
N LEU A 437 -5.59 -14.56 24.27
CA LEU A 437 -6.75 -15.21 24.86
C LEU A 437 -6.42 -16.64 25.30
N GLY A 438 -6.27 -16.87 26.60
CA GLY A 438 -6.13 -18.22 27.17
C GLY A 438 -7.46 -18.69 27.76
N ASN A 439 -8.13 -19.65 27.11
CA ASN A 439 -9.32 -20.30 27.68
C ASN A 439 -8.92 -21.45 28.63
N ILE A 440 -9.93 -22.05 29.25
CA ILE A 440 -9.78 -23.11 30.27
C ILE A 440 -9.15 -24.37 29.67
N GLY A 441 -8.18 -24.95 30.37
CA GLY A 441 -7.39 -26.11 29.93
C GLY A 441 -6.33 -25.83 28.85
N SER A 442 -6.20 -24.57 28.40
CA SER A 442 -5.21 -24.20 27.38
C SER A 442 -3.79 -24.03 27.95
N GLY A 443 -2.79 -24.06 27.06
CA GLY A 443 -1.40 -23.76 27.43
C GLY A 443 -1.13 -22.27 27.66
N ASP A 444 0.13 -21.95 27.94
CA ASP A 444 0.58 -20.56 27.95
C ASP A 444 0.46 -19.97 26.54
N THR A 445 -0.22 -18.85 26.42
CA THR A 445 -0.47 -18.16 25.14
C THR A 445 0.49 -17.00 25.04
N ALA A 446 1.31 -16.95 23.98
CA ALA A 446 2.45 -16.05 23.91
C ALA A 446 2.46 -15.18 22.63
N VAL A 447 2.90 -13.93 22.78
CA VAL A 447 3.24 -13.06 21.65
C VAL A 447 4.58 -12.36 21.91
N SER A 448 5.51 -12.48 20.95
CA SER A 448 6.79 -11.77 20.97
C SER A 448 6.84 -10.72 19.87
N LEU A 449 7.27 -9.50 20.22
CA LEU A 449 7.46 -8.37 19.32
C LEU A 449 8.92 -7.91 19.38
N SER A 450 9.67 -8.06 18.30
CA SER A 450 11.05 -7.58 18.15
C SER A 450 11.12 -6.51 17.06
N ASN A 451 11.76 -5.36 17.34
CA ASN A 451 11.82 -4.20 16.44
C ASN A 451 10.47 -3.84 15.76
N THR A 452 9.35 -4.00 16.47
CA THR A 452 8.00 -3.94 15.91
C THR A 452 7.25 -2.70 16.42
N GLN A 453 6.56 -2.01 15.50
CA GLN A 453 5.79 -0.81 15.77
C GLN A 453 4.31 -1.17 15.98
N VAL A 454 3.69 -0.69 17.06
CA VAL A 454 2.27 -0.89 17.34
C VAL A 454 1.62 0.48 17.54
N ILE A 455 0.81 0.93 16.58
CA ILE A 455 0.30 2.31 16.50
C ILE A 455 -1.22 2.29 16.50
N MET A 456 -1.82 2.65 17.64
CA MET A 456 -3.26 2.52 17.90
C MET A 456 -3.89 3.92 18.07
N THR A 457 -4.43 4.47 16.98
CA THR A 457 -4.92 5.85 16.89
C THR A 457 -6.44 6.01 17.02
N GLY A 458 -7.20 4.92 16.87
CA GLY A 458 -8.66 4.94 17.01
C GLY A 458 -9.16 5.20 18.44
N GLN A 459 -10.44 5.57 18.56
CA GLN A 459 -11.10 5.76 19.85
C GLN A 459 -11.18 4.43 20.62
N ASN A 460 -10.85 4.41 21.91
CA ASN A 460 -10.71 3.19 22.72
C ASN A 460 -9.77 2.12 22.12
N ALA A 461 -8.83 2.50 21.24
CA ALA A 461 -7.92 1.56 20.60
C ALA A 461 -6.76 1.19 21.53
N ASN A 462 -6.71 -0.07 21.98
CA ASN A 462 -5.73 -0.53 22.97
C ASN A 462 -4.47 -1.07 22.29
N GLY A 463 -3.30 -0.86 22.89
CA GLY A 463 -2.05 -1.47 22.43
C GLY A 463 -2.14 -2.99 22.53
N VAL A 464 -2.37 -3.49 23.74
CA VAL A 464 -2.59 -4.91 24.02
C VAL A 464 -3.86 -5.14 24.84
N GLN A 465 -4.59 -6.20 24.49
CA GLN A 465 -5.63 -6.80 25.31
C GLN A 465 -5.25 -8.25 25.65
N SER A 466 -4.93 -8.54 26.90
CA SER A 466 -4.66 -9.90 27.38
C SER A 466 -5.80 -10.37 28.26
N VAL A 467 -6.39 -11.53 27.95
CA VAL A 467 -7.51 -12.11 28.70
C VAL A 467 -7.22 -13.57 29.01
N ARG A 468 -7.39 -13.98 30.26
CA ARG A 468 -7.24 -15.39 30.67
C ARG A 468 -8.43 -15.84 31.53
N TYR A 469 -8.98 -16.99 31.18
CA TYR A 469 -10.13 -17.62 31.86
C TYR A 469 -9.73 -18.82 32.73
N GLU A 470 -8.42 -19.08 32.86
CA GLU A 470 -7.83 -20.23 33.57
C GLU A 470 -6.96 -19.76 34.76
N PRO A 471 -7.09 -20.36 35.96
CA PRO A 471 -6.24 -20.06 37.12
C PRO A 471 -4.81 -20.63 37.09
N GLN A 472 -4.42 -21.47 36.13
CA GLN A 472 -3.06 -21.99 35.97
C GLN A 472 -2.40 -21.49 34.67
N GLY A 473 -1.08 -21.30 34.69
CA GLY A 473 -0.32 -20.74 33.57
C GLY A 473 -0.59 -19.25 33.34
N ALA A 474 0.13 -18.64 32.41
CA ALA A 474 0.09 -17.21 32.13
C ALA A 474 -0.12 -16.90 30.65
N ASN A 475 -0.63 -15.70 30.36
CA ASN A 475 -0.45 -15.11 29.03
C ASN A 475 0.85 -14.30 29.03
N SER A 476 1.76 -14.61 28.10
CA SER A 476 3.09 -13.99 28.02
C SER A 476 3.17 -13.00 26.86
N LEU A 477 3.68 -11.80 27.13
CA LEU A 477 3.95 -10.76 26.14
C LEU A 477 5.39 -10.26 26.28
N VAL A 478 6.12 -10.21 25.16
CA VAL A 478 7.46 -9.62 25.09
C VAL A 478 7.48 -8.50 24.06
N LEU A 479 7.96 -7.32 24.45
CA LEU A 479 8.36 -6.22 23.56
C LEU A 479 9.87 -6.05 23.69
N GLN A 480 10.62 -6.23 22.61
CA GLN A 480 12.08 -6.18 22.60
C GLN A 480 12.69 -5.47 21.38
N ASP A 481 13.99 -5.22 21.42
CA ASP A 481 14.84 -4.80 20.29
C ASP A 481 14.38 -3.53 19.55
N GLY A 482 14.01 -2.48 20.27
CA GLY A 482 13.53 -1.21 19.70
C GLY A 482 12.04 -1.19 19.37
N SER A 483 11.26 -2.19 19.84
CA SER A 483 9.81 -2.19 19.69
C SER A 483 9.16 -0.98 20.37
N ASN A 484 8.10 -0.44 19.75
CA ASN A 484 7.46 0.80 20.18
C ASN A 484 5.94 0.66 20.08
N LEU A 485 5.26 0.73 21.24
CA LEU A 485 3.81 0.68 21.35
C LEU A 485 3.28 2.08 21.70
N GLN A 486 2.37 2.60 20.88
CA GLN A 486 1.72 3.88 21.12
C GLN A 486 0.20 3.77 21.00
N THR A 487 -0.51 4.35 21.96
CA THR A 487 -1.95 4.62 21.83
C THR A 487 -2.20 6.12 21.69
N HIS A 488 -3.37 6.47 21.15
CA HIS A 488 -3.90 7.84 21.14
C HIS A 488 -5.02 8.01 22.18
N ASP A 489 -5.96 7.06 22.21
CA ASP A 489 -7.13 7.10 23.09
C ASP A 489 -7.45 5.69 23.62
N GLY A 490 -6.51 5.07 24.32
CA GLY A 490 -6.67 3.68 24.78
C GLY A 490 -5.56 3.21 25.71
N VAL A 491 -5.75 2.05 26.32
CA VAL A 491 -4.82 1.49 27.32
C VAL A 491 -3.62 0.86 26.62
N GLY A 492 -2.40 1.06 27.15
CA GLY A 492 -1.21 0.35 26.68
C GLY A 492 -1.36 -1.16 26.84
N PHE A 493 -1.55 -1.61 28.08
CA PHE A 493 -1.81 -2.99 28.48
C PHE A 493 -3.15 -3.11 29.23
N LEU A 494 -4.17 -3.66 28.58
CA LEU A 494 -5.44 -4.02 29.21
C LEU A 494 -5.42 -5.52 29.55
N VAL A 495 -5.37 -5.85 30.85
CA VAL A 495 -5.23 -7.23 31.33
C VAL A 495 -6.45 -7.67 32.14
N ARG A 496 -6.90 -8.92 31.95
CA ARG A 496 -8.12 -9.46 32.55
C ARG A 496 -8.08 -10.95 32.87
N GLY A 497 -8.17 -11.27 34.15
CA GLY A 497 -8.36 -12.63 34.66
C GLY A 497 -7.08 -13.46 34.63
N GLY A 498 -6.87 -14.32 35.64
CA GLY A 498 -5.68 -15.18 35.69
C GLY A 498 -4.36 -14.40 35.82
N ASP A 499 -3.25 -15.06 35.48
CA ASP A 499 -1.90 -14.48 35.51
C ASP A 499 -1.45 -13.94 34.14
N HIS A 500 -0.67 -12.86 34.17
CA HIS A 500 -0.11 -12.19 32.98
C HIS A 500 1.35 -11.81 33.21
N ASP A 501 2.23 -12.19 32.27
CA ASP A 501 3.63 -11.78 32.28
C ASP A 501 3.91 -10.85 31.10
N ILE A 502 4.42 -9.65 31.39
CA ILE A 502 4.73 -8.61 30.42
C ILE A 502 6.21 -8.23 30.58
N THR A 503 6.97 -8.37 29.50
CA THR A 503 8.38 -7.96 29.42
C THR A 503 8.54 -6.84 28.41
N VAL A 504 9.23 -5.77 28.81
CA VAL A 504 9.56 -4.61 27.97
C VAL A 504 11.07 -4.38 28.06
N GLN A 505 11.81 -4.71 26.99
CA GLN A 505 13.27 -4.71 26.98
C GLN A 505 13.83 -3.87 25.82
N ASN A 506 14.60 -2.82 26.07
CA ASN A 506 15.07 -1.92 25.00
C ASN A 506 13.89 -1.47 24.11
N ALA A 507 12.82 -1.00 24.74
CA ALA A 507 11.52 -0.80 24.10
C ALA A 507 10.74 0.38 24.70
N THR A 508 9.86 0.97 23.90
CA THR A 508 9.08 2.17 24.27
C THR A 508 7.58 1.86 24.34
N VAL A 509 6.90 2.36 25.37
CA VAL A 509 5.44 2.23 25.54
C VAL A 509 4.85 3.58 25.94
N VAL A 510 4.12 4.23 25.04
CA VAL A 510 3.46 5.52 25.30
C VAL A 510 1.95 5.38 25.20
N ALA A 511 1.28 5.25 26.35
CA ALA A 511 -0.16 5.28 26.42
C ALA A 511 -0.68 6.73 26.49
N ARG A 512 -1.76 7.03 25.76
CA ARG A 512 -2.42 8.34 25.73
C ARG A 512 -3.94 8.19 25.86
N ALA A 513 -4.60 9.26 26.35
CA ALA A 513 -6.05 9.38 26.38
C ALA A 513 -6.44 10.69 25.66
N GLY A 514 -7.28 10.63 24.63
CA GLY A 514 -7.58 11.78 23.76
C GLY A 514 -6.36 12.48 23.14
N GLY A 515 -5.25 11.77 22.98
CA GLY A 515 -3.95 12.30 22.54
C GLY A 515 -3.08 12.91 23.64
N ASP A 516 -3.56 13.01 24.88
CA ASP A 516 -2.78 13.49 26.02
C ASP A 516 -2.02 12.34 26.70
N GLU A 517 -0.69 12.51 26.81
CA GLU A 517 0.19 11.62 27.56
C GLU A 517 -0.06 11.72 29.08
N ALA A 518 -0.35 12.91 29.61
CA ALA A 518 -0.56 13.13 31.04
C ALA A 518 -1.84 12.45 31.59
N SER A 519 -2.77 12.06 30.71
CA SER A 519 -4.00 11.32 31.03
C SER A 519 -3.98 9.84 30.59
N GLY A 520 -2.92 9.39 29.90
CA GLY A 520 -2.82 8.02 29.39
C GLY A 520 -2.71 6.94 30.48
N ILE A 521 -3.18 5.72 30.19
CA ILE A 521 -3.13 4.57 31.11
C ILE A 521 -2.20 3.50 30.53
N LEU A 522 -1.06 3.29 31.17
CA LEU A 522 -0.06 2.29 30.79
C LEU A 522 -0.60 0.88 31.01
N LEU A 523 -1.13 0.61 32.20
CA LEU A 523 -1.64 -0.71 32.60
C LEU A 523 -3.00 -0.56 33.30
N ARG A 524 -3.98 -1.37 32.88
CA ARG A 524 -5.26 -1.49 33.58
C ARG A 524 -5.58 -2.95 33.83
N THR A 525 -5.71 -3.33 35.11
CA THR A 525 -6.27 -4.62 35.50
C THR A 525 -7.79 -4.50 35.62
N GLN A 526 -8.51 -5.52 35.18
CA GLN A 526 -9.95 -5.68 35.41
C GLN A 526 -10.31 -7.16 35.61
N ALA A 527 -11.41 -7.48 36.27
CA ALA A 527 -11.95 -8.82 36.25
C ALA A 527 -12.52 -9.10 34.85
N THR A 528 -12.60 -10.37 34.45
CA THR A 528 -13.30 -10.73 33.21
C THR A 528 -14.80 -10.42 33.35
N PRO A 529 -15.51 -10.11 32.26
CA PRO A 529 -16.98 -10.06 32.26
C PRO A 529 -17.59 -11.38 32.75
N LEU A 530 -18.91 -11.39 33.04
CA LEU A 530 -19.70 -12.51 33.60
C LEU A 530 -19.81 -13.76 32.68
N ALA A 531 -18.67 -14.31 32.26
CA ALA A 531 -18.52 -15.37 31.28
C ALA A 531 -17.67 -16.55 31.78
N GLY A 532 -17.49 -16.69 33.10
CA GLY A 532 -16.74 -17.79 33.69
C GLY A 532 -17.48 -19.13 33.72
N ILE A 533 -16.79 -20.22 34.10
CA ILE A 533 -17.36 -21.59 34.21
C ILE A 533 -18.62 -21.61 35.08
N VAL A 534 -18.68 -20.73 36.08
CA VAL A 534 -19.88 -20.45 36.87
C VAL A 534 -20.60 -19.25 36.26
N PRO A 535 -21.78 -19.43 35.64
CA PRO A 535 -22.57 -18.33 35.10
C PRO A 535 -22.83 -17.25 36.16
N GLY A 536 -22.45 -16.01 35.87
CA GLY A 536 -22.65 -14.88 36.78
C GLY A 536 -21.53 -14.64 37.81
N GLN A 537 -20.35 -15.27 37.69
CA GLN A 537 -19.16 -14.90 38.46
C GLN A 537 -18.01 -14.45 37.54
N PRO A 538 -17.40 -13.26 37.78
CA PRO A 538 -16.27 -12.77 37.00
C PRO A 538 -14.94 -13.36 37.51
N TYR A 539 -14.05 -13.80 36.62
CA TYR A 539 -12.71 -14.22 37.04
C TYR A 539 -11.84 -13.00 37.34
N GLN A 540 -11.31 -12.96 38.55
CA GLN A 540 -10.41 -11.92 39.01
C GLN A 540 -9.07 -12.01 38.28
N THR A 541 -8.45 -10.86 37.97
CA THR A 541 -7.02 -10.85 37.66
C THR A 541 -6.25 -11.31 38.90
N GLN A 542 -5.30 -12.22 38.73
CA GLN A 542 -4.47 -12.75 39.81
C GLN A 542 -3.19 -11.92 39.92
N ARG A 543 -2.06 -12.34 39.34
CA ARG A 543 -0.81 -11.57 39.28
C ARG A 543 -0.54 -11.00 37.90
N VAL A 544 0.00 -9.79 37.87
CA VAL A 544 0.53 -9.15 36.66
C VAL A 544 1.98 -8.78 36.93
N THR A 545 2.90 -9.44 36.24
CA THR A 545 4.33 -9.14 36.29
C THR A 545 4.67 -8.18 35.16
N LEU A 546 5.22 -7.00 35.46
CA LEU A 546 5.75 -6.06 34.47
C LEU A 546 7.26 -5.90 34.67
N ASN A 547 8.04 -6.59 33.85
CA ASN A 547 9.50 -6.54 33.86
C ASN A 547 9.99 -5.56 32.79
N ALA A 548 10.64 -4.47 33.22
CA ALA A 548 11.19 -3.43 32.35
C ALA A 548 12.72 -3.41 32.43
N THR A 549 13.39 -3.38 31.28
CA THR A 549 14.86 -3.35 31.20
C THR A 549 15.29 -2.45 30.04
N ASP A 550 16.00 -1.35 30.30
CA ASP A 550 16.29 -0.32 29.28
C ASP A 550 15.02 0.15 28.54
N ALA A 551 13.94 0.38 29.30
CA ALA A 551 12.61 0.66 28.76
C ALA A 551 12.13 2.08 29.08
N LEU A 552 11.45 2.72 28.13
CA LEU A 552 10.77 4.00 28.32
C LEU A 552 9.25 3.81 28.33
N MET A 553 8.59 4.05 29.46
CA MET A 553 7.16 3.82 29.63
C MET A 553 6.42 5.07 30.11
N THR A 554 5.27 5.38 29.53
CA THR A 554 4.42 6.52 29.91
C THR A 554 2.96 6.11 30.06
N GLY A 555 2.37 6.48 31.21
CA GLY A 555 0.97 6.28 31.57
C GLY A 555 0.78 5.78 33.01
N ASP A 556 -0.43 5.95 33.56
CA ASP A 556 -0.79 5.46 34.90
C ASP A 556 -0.97 3.94 34.95
N VAL A 557 -0.77 3.37 36.13
CA VAL A 557 -1.21 2.02 36.48
C VAL A 557 -2.53 2.15 37.26
N LEU A 558 -3.58 1.44 36.81
CA LEU A 558 -4.92 1.45 37.42
C LEU A 558 -5.37 0.04 37.78
N THR A 559 -5.44 -0.28 39.08
CA THR A 559 -5.85 -1.60 39.58
C THR A 559 -7.36 -1.63 39.87
N SER A 560 -8.16 -1.52 38.81
CA SER A 560 -9.58 -1.11 38.86
C SER A 560 -10.43 -1.87 39.90
N ASP A 561 -10.46 -3.21 39.80
CA ASP A 561 -11.37 -4.08 40.57
C ASP A 561 -10.67 -5.33 41.16
N SER A 562 -9.47 -5.67 40.70
CA SER A 562 -8.77 -6.93 40.98
C SER A 562 -7.30 -6.85 40.52
N GLY A 563 -6.51 -7.88 40.84
CA GLY A 563 -5.11 -7.99 40.44
C GLY A 563 -4.12 -7.50 41.49
N LEU A 564 -3.04 -8.27 41.63
CA LEU A 564 -1.78 -7.90 42.27
C LEU A 564 -0.78 -7.57 41.16
N VAL A 565 -0.24 -6.35 41.15
CA VAL A 565 0.74 -5.92 40.15
C VAL A 565 2.12 -5.84 40.78
N ASP A 566 3.11 -6.44 40.13
CA ASP A 566 4.53 -6.37 40.48
C ASP A 566 5.27 -5.68 39.31
N ILE A 567 6.00 -4.59 39.58
CA ILE A 567 6.70 -3.78 38.57
C ILE A 567 8.19 -3.71 38.90
N ASP A 568 9.04 -4.25 38.04
CA ASP A 568 10.49 -4.24 38.20
C ASP A 568 11.15 -3.41 37.09
N LEU A 569 11.84 -2.32 37.47
CA LEU A 569 12.56 -1.41 36.58
C LEU A 569 14.09 -1.62 36.74
N ALA A 570 14.74 -2.03 35.65
CA ALA A 570 16.17 -2.30 35.61
C ALA A 570 16.89 -1.63 34.41
N SER A 571 18.22 -1.54 34.49
CA SER A 571 19.13 -1.12 33.42
C SER A 571 18.73 0.18 32.74
N GLY A 572 18.56 1.26 33.51
CA GLY A 572 18.25 2.59 32.99
C GLY A 572 16.78 2.81 32.62
N SER A 573 15.87 1.91 32.99
CA SER A 573 14.44 2.05 32.67
C SER A 573 13.83 3.32 33.30
N GLU A 574 13.02 4.02 32.51
CA GLU A 574 12.29 5.22 32.93
C GLU A 574 10.78 5.02 32.78
N TRP A 575 10.03 5.22 33.88
CA TRP A 575 8.58 5.19 33.87
C TRP A 575 8.00 6.53 34.31
N THR A 576 7.11 7.12 33.51
CA THR A 576 6.32 8.31 33.85
C THR A 576 4.86 7.97 34.06
N GLY A 577 4.42 7.95 35.33
CA GLY A 577 3.08 7.48 35.70
C GLY A 577 2.77 7.63 37.18
N ALA A 578 1.48 7.49 37.53
CA ALA A 578 1.00 7.36 38.90
C ALA A 578 0.38 5.98 39.13
N VAL A 579 0.32 5.56 40.40
CA VAL A 579 -0.30 4.29 40.82
C VAL A 579 -1.65 4.55 41.49
N ARG A 580 -2.73 4.27 40.77
CA ARG A 580 -4.09 4.60 41.19
C ARG A 580 -4.79 3.31 41.61
N ALA A 581 -4.74 3.02 42.91
CA ALA A 581 -5.32 1.81 43.46
C ALA A 581 -6.86 1.85 43.43
N GLY A 582 -7.48 0.79 42.89
CA GLY A 582 -8.92 0.55 42.94
C GLY A 582 -9.26 -0.46 44.05
N GLN A 583 -9.87 -1.59 43.69
CA GLN A 583 -9.99 -2.74 44.61
C GLN A 583 -8.80 -3.71 44.52
N GLY A 584 -8.00 -3.67 43.44
CA GLY A 584 -6.71 -4.36 43.35
C GLY A 584 -5.55 -3.49 43.85
N SER A 585 -4.34 -4.03 43.91
CA SER A 585 -3.15 -3.34 44.46
C SER A 585 -1.89 -3.55 43.63
N VAL A 586 -1.00 -2.55 43.63
CA VAL A 586 0.40 -2.75 43.23
C VAL A 586 1.15 -3.24 44.47
N ASP A 587 1.56 -4.51 44.45
CA ASP A 587 2.17 -5.19 45.60
C ASP A 587 3.66 -4.83 45.73
N SER A 588 4.37 -4.73 44.60
CA SER A 588 5.74 -4.22 44.57
C SER A 588 6.04 -3.28 43.38
N VAL A 589 6.87 -2.26 43.64
CA VAL A 589 7.63 -1.52 42.64
C VAL A 589 9.10 -1.56 43.04
N LYS A 590 9.99 -2.02 42.16
CA LYS A 590 11.44 -2.05 42.41
C LYS A 590 12.19 -1.28 41.34
N LEU A 591 13.14 -0.46 41.76
CA LEU A 591 14.04 0.30 40.90
C LEU A 591 15.49 -0.09 41.23
N ASP A 592 16.27 -0.46 40.21
CA ASP A 592 17.72 -0.53 40.34
C ASP A 592 18.37 0.86 40.43
N ALA A 593 19.68 0.91 40.69
CA ALA A 593 20.42 2.17 40.90
C ALA A 593 20.52 3.09 39.66
N SER A 594 20.10 2.61 38.48
CA SER A 594 20.13 3.36 37.22
C SER A 594 18.74 3.80 36.74
N SER A 595 17.68 3.24 37.31
CA SER A 595 16.30 3.41 36.84
C SER A 595 15.58 4.58 37.53
N VAL A 596 14.57 5.12 36.85
CA VAL A 596 13.83 6.33 37.27
C VAL A 596 12.32 6.10 37.24
N TRP A 597 11.62 6.53 38.29
CA TRP A 597 10.16 6.65 38.28
C TRP A 597 9.75 8.13 38.48
N ASN A 598 9.15 8.71 37.45
CA ASN A 598 8.56 10.04 37.46
C ASN A 598 7.10 9.96 37.95
N VAL A 599 6.91 10.20 39.23
CA VAL A 599 5.61 10.18 39.91
C VAL A 599 4.80 11.41 39.48
N ARG A 600 3.89 11.22 38.52
CA ARG A 600 3.11 12.33 37.93
C ARG A 600 1.85 12.72 38.69
N GLY A 601 1.40 11.88 39.63
CA GLY A 601 0.23 12.10 40.48
C GLY A 601 0.26 11.23 41.73
N ASP A 602 -0.72 11.40 42.61
CA ASP A 602 -0.84 10.62 43.85
C ASP A 602 -0.78 9.12 43.57
N SER A 603 0.02 8.40 44.36
CA SER A 603 0.40 7.02 44.11
C SER A 603 0.36 6.18 45.38
N ALA A 604 -0.14 4.95 45.28
CA ALA A 604 -0.20 4.01 46.41
C ALA A 604 0.38 2.63 46.03
N VAL A 605 1.50 2.25 46.65
CA VAL A 605 2.23 1.00 46.37
C VAL A 605 2.52 0.30 47.69
N LYS A 606 2.26 -1.00 47.82
CA LYS A 606 2.48 -1.68 49.12
C LYS A 606 3.96 -1.75 49.51
N SER A 607 4.83 -2.25 48.62
CA SER A 607 6.28 -2.31 48.85
C SER A 607 7.06 -1.55 47.76
N LEU A 608 7.89 -0.59 48.15
CA LEU A 608 8.75 0.17 47.23
C LEU A 608 10.22 -0.09 47.54
N THR A 609 10.95 -0.66 46.58
CA THR A 609 12.42 -0.74 46.62
C THR A 609 13.01 0.36 45.74
N ASN A 610 13.61 1.37 46.37
CA ASN A 610 14.21 2.50 45.68
C ASN A 610 15.74 2.49 45.84
N ALA A 611 16.45 1.85 44.91
CA ALA A 611 17.89 2.00 44.77
C ALA A 611 18.28 3.13 43.79
N GLY A 612 17.39 3.52 42.87
CA GLY A 612 17.60 4.53 41.83
C GLY A 612 17.04 5.91 42.21
N VAL A 613 16.17 6.45 41.36
CA VAL A 613 15.53 7.76 41.57
C VAL A 613 14.01 7.63 41.47
N VAL A 614 13.32 7.95 42.55
CA VAL A 614 11.88 8.26 42.51
C VAL A 614 11.76 9.78 42.56
N GLN A 615 11.15 10.39 41.55
CA GLN A 615 11.01 11.85 41.49
C GLN A 615 9.57 12.28 41.20
N PHE A 616 9.06 13.22 41.98
CA PHE A 616 7.76 13.82 41.71
C PHE A 616 7.87 14.82 40.56
N VAL A 617 7.02 14.66 39.54
CA VAL A 617 6.96 15.60 38.41
C VAL A 617 6.57 16.99 38.92
N SER A 618 7.32 18.01 38.53
CA SER A 618 7.17 19.40 39.00
C SER A 618 5.70 19.86 39.04
N PRO A 619 5.25 20.51 40.14
CA PRO A 619 3.90 21.03 40.24
C PRO A 619 3.66 22.13 39.19
N GLY A 620 2.86 21.84 38.17
CA GLY A 620 2.33 22.83 37.25
C GLY A 620 1.06 23.50 37.79
N ALA A 621 0.59 24.56 37.13
CA ALA A 621 -0.62 25.32 37.50
C ALA A 621 -1.92 24.49 37.58
N GLN A 622 -1.90 23.21 37.16
CA GLN A 622 -3.03 22.28 37.17
C GLN A 622 -2.77 20.97 37.95
N SER A 623 -1.53 20.64 38.32
CA SER A 623 -1.17 19.27 38.75
C SER A 623 -0.91 19.06 40.24
N GLY A 624 -0.87 20.14 41.03
CA GLY A 624 -0.62 20.13 42.47
C GLY A 624 0.73 19.50 42.90
N PHE A 625 0.94 19.52 44.21
CA PHE A 625 1.91 18.66 44.91
C PHE A 625 1.27 17.30 45.20
N LYS A 626 2.08 16.26 45.35
CA LYS A 626 1.70 14.85 45.20
C LYS A 626 2.08 14.03 46.42
N THR A 627 1.31 12.99 46.70
CA THR A 627 1.57 12.05 47.80
C THR A 627 1.88 10.66 47.25
N LEU A 628 3.02 10.10 47.68
CA LEU A 628 3.35 8.69 47.52
C LEU A 628 3.09 7.98 48.84
N THR A 629 2.12 7.07 48.86
CA THR A 629 1.79 6.24 50.03
C THR A 629 2.37 4.84 49.85
N VAL A 630 3.09 4.35 50.85
CA VAL A 630 3.68 3.00 50.87
C VAL A 630 3.47 2.31 52.20
N SER A 631 3.40 0.98 52.24
CA SER A 631 3.48 0.27 53.53
C SER A 631 4.93 0.04 53.92
N ASP A 632 5.70 -0.61 53.05
CA ASP A 632 7.13 -0.87 53.25
C ASP A 632 7.97 -0.08 52.24
N TYR A 633 8.99 0.61 52.73
CA TYR A 633 9.94 1.37 51.92
C TYR A 633 11.36 0.88 52.18
N ILE A 634 12.01 0.39 51.12
CA ILE A 634 13.39 -0.11 51.14
C ILE A 634 14.25 0.91 50.38
N GLY A 635 14.96 1.74 51.12
CA GLY A 635 15.78 2.83 50.62
C GLY A 635 17.21 2.44 50.25
N GLY A 636 17.82 3.27 49.41
CA GLY A 636 19.21 3.16 48.97
C GLY A 636 19.56 4.21 47.89
N GLY A 637 18.55 4.72 47.19
CA GLY A 637 18.64 5.76 46.18
C GLY A 637 18.18 7.15 46.66
N THR A 638 17.59 7.91 45.75
CA THR A 638 17.11 9.29 45.95
C THR A 638 15.58 9.36 45.85
N LEU A 639 14.97 10.21 46.68
CA LEU A 639 13.58 10.64 46.55
C LEU A 639 13.55 12.15 46.32
N VAL A 640 13.15 12.58 45.12
CA VAL A 640 13.13 13.99 44.71
C VAL A 640 11.73 14.56 44.91
N MET A 641 11.63 15.57 45.78
CA MET A 641 10.40 16.22 46.21
C MET A 641 10.42 17.71 45.82
N ASN A 642 9.29 18.21 45.33
CA ASN A 642 9.06 19.63 45.17
C ASN A 642 8.44 20.18 46.47
N THR A 643 8.94 21.32 46.93
CA THR A 643 8.45 21.99 48.15
C THR A 643 8.38 23.48 47.90
N HIS A 644 7.24 24.12 48.18
CA HIS A 644 7.16 25.58 48.23
C HIS A 644 7.73 26.05 49.57
N LEU A 645 9.06 26.24 49.65
CA LEU A 645 9.77 26.55 50.91
C LEU A 645 9.24 27.83 51.58
N GLY A 646 8.54 27.66 52.70
CA GLY A 646 7.94 28.70 53.53
C GLY A 646 7.82 28.26 54.99
N ASP A 647 6.65 28.45 55.61
CA ASP A 647 6.37 28.04 57.00
C ASP A 647 5.74 26.64 57.09
N ASP A 648 5.20 26.26 58.26
CA ASP A 648 4.57 24.95 58.51
C ASP A 648 3.40 24.62 57.56
N THR A 649 2.80 25.62 56.92
CA THR A 649 1.68 25.46 55.96
C THR A 649 2.13 25.21 54.53
N SER A 650 3.45 25.18 54.29
CA SER A 650 4.06 24.97 52.96
C SER A 650 3.52 23.73 52.25
N LEU A 651 3.04 23.93 51.01
CA LEU A 651 2.71 22.83 50.13
C LEU A 651 3.99 22.11 49.71
N THR A 652 3.95 20.78 49.74
CA THR A 652 5.09 19.90 49.46
C THR A 652 4.60 18.57 48.94
N ASP A 653 5.39 17.95 48.08
CA ASP A 653 5.28 16.53 47.82
C ASP A 653 5.61 15.76 49.12
N ARG A 654 5.00 14.59 49.30
CA ARG A 654 5.06 13.83 50.55
C ARG A 654 5.20 12.33 50.35
N LEU A 655 6.04 11.71 51.19
CA LEU A 655 6.04 10.27 51.42
C LEU A 655 5.19 9.96 52.65
N VAL A 656 4.20 9.07 52.52
CA VAL A 656 3.41 8.53 53.63
C VAL A 656 3.76 7.05 53.79
N VAL A 657 4.11 6.63 55.00
CA VAL A 657 4.42 5.23 55.33
C VAL A 657 3.30 4.71 56.22
N ASP A 658 2.55 3.71 55.75
CA ASP A 658 1.30 3.26 56.36
C ASP A 658 1.38 1.82 56.87
N GLY A 659 1.42 1.66 58.20
CA GLY A 659 1.45 0.38 58.91
C GLY A 659 2.75 -0.42 58.85
N GLY A 660 3.62 -0.21 57.84
CA GLY A 660 4.87 -0.98 57.64
C GLY A 660 6.14 -0.27 58.11
N GLY A 661 7.27 -0.55 57.45
CA GLY A 661 8.59 -0.09 57.87
C GLY A 661 9.40 0.64 56.80
N VAL A 662 10.22 1.60 57.24
CA VAL A 662 11.31 2.16 56.43
C VAL A 662 12.63 1.48 56.79
N THR A 663 13.32 0.96 55.78
CA THR A 663 14.65 0.35 55.91
C THR A 663 15.63 0.95 54.89
N GLY A 664 16.93 0.80 55.13
CA GLY A 664 17.97 1.47 54.33
C GLY A 664 18.05 2.97 54.62
N THR A 665 18.73 3.72 53.74
CA THR A 665 18.93 5.17 53.86
C THR A 665 18.73 5.83 52.49
N THR A 666 17.93 6.89 52.43
CA THR A 666 17.56 7.61 51.19
C THR A 666 17.93 9.09 51.26
N GLY A 667 18.45 9.63 50.14
CA GLY A 667 18.62 11.07 49.99
C GLY A 667 17.30 11.75 49.63
N LEU A 668 16.82 12.67 50.47
CA LEU A 668 15.70 13.56 50.15
C LEU A 668 16.24 14.78 49.39
N ARG A 669 15.96 14.85 48.09
CA ARG A 669 16.30 15.99 47.24
C ARG A 669 15.13 16.96 47.18
N VAL A 670 15.28 18.11 47.80
CA VAL A 670 14.22 19.12 47.89
C VAL A 670 14.43 20.19 46.82
N LEU A 671 13.45 20.34 45.94
CA LEU A 671 13.43 21.36 44.89
C LEU A 671 12.48 22.49 45.28
N ASN A 672 12.94 23.75 45.25
CA ASN A 672 12.08 24.87 45.64
C ASN A 672 11.07 25.22 44.54
N ALA A 673 9.80 24.90 44.78
CA ALA A 673 8.69 25.18 43.89
C ALA A 673 8.08 26.57 44.14
N GLY A 674 8.91 27.62 44.00
CA GLY A 674 8.49 29.02 44.10
C GLY A 674 8.37 29.61 45.51
N GLY A 675 8.79 28.87 46.55
CA GLY A 675 8.81 29.38 47.92
C GLY A 675 9.77 30.55 48.13
N ALA A 676 9.41 31.45 49.05
CA ALA A 676 10.18 32.64 49.37
C ALA A 676 11.04 32.52 50.65
N GLY A 677 10.90 31.44 51.42
CA GLY A 677 11.49 31.29 52.75
C GLY A 677 10.65 31.96 53.86
N ALA A 678 10.50 31.28 55.00
CA ALA A 678 9.88 31.79 56.23
C ALA A 678 10.30 30.94 57.44
N LEU A 679 9.96 31.39 58.66
CA LEU A 679 10.16 30.59 59.88
C LEU A 679 9.04 29.56 60.10
N THR A 680 9.43 28.30 60.25
CA THR A 680 8.60 27.17 60.71
C THR A 680 8.48 27.15 62.24
N THR A 681 7.32 26.79 62.79
CA THR A 681 7.16 26.51 64.24
C THR A 681 7.25 25.02 64.55
N GLN A 682 6.79 24.15 63.65
CA GLN A 682 6.89 22.68 63.75
C GLN A 682 7.81 22.07 62.68
N GLY A 683 7.80 22.64 61.47
CA GLY A 683 8.54 22.21 60.29
C GLY A 683 7.63 21.81 59.11
N ILE A 684 8.16 21.88 57.88
CA ILE A 684 7.47 21.42 56.67
C ILE A 684 7.54 19.89 56.61
N ARG A 685 6.40 19.19 56.73
CA ARG A 685 6.33 17.72 56.83
C ARG A 685 6.52 17.02 55.47
N LEU A 686 7.71 16.46 55.25
CA LEU A 686 8.09 15.72 54.03
C LEU A 686 7.78 14.22 54.10
N VAL A 687 7.98 13.60 55.27
CA VAL A 687 7.67 12.17 55.49
C VAL A 687 6.76 12.02 56.70
N GLN A 688 5.70 11.23 56.55
CA GLN A 688 4.69 10.99 57.58
C GLN A 688 4.52 9.49 57.83
N ALA A 689 4.54 9.06 59.08
CA ALA A 689 4.15 7.71 59.47
C ALA A 689 2.66 7.67 59.88
N THR A 690 1.93 6.64 59.46
CA THR A 690 0.54 6.37 59.82
C THR A 690 0.32 4.92 60.22
N ASN A 691 -0.80 4.66 60.91
CA ASN A 691 -1.24 3.32 61.34
C ASN A 691 -0.19 2.44 62.06
N GLY A 692 0.77 3.07 62.77
CA GLY A 692 1.82 2.38 63.52
C GLY A 692 3.12 2.13 62.76
N ALA A 693 3.30 2.73 61.58
CA ALA A 693 4.52 2.59 60.79
C ALA A 693 5.79 3.01 61.55
N THR A 694 6.92 2.38 61.21
CA THR A 694 8.21 2.56 61.88
C THR A 694 9.25 3.16 60.94
N ILE A 695 9.91 4.24 61.37
CA ILE A 695 10.93 4.97 60.60
C ILE A 695 12.16 5.19 61.48
N SER A 696 13.32 4.68 61.07
CA SER A 696 14.57 4.86 61.82
C SER A 696 15.12 6.29 61.69
N GLY A 697 15.85 6.76 62.71
CA GLY A 697 16.46 8.10 62.71
C GLY A 697 17.60 8.32 61.71
N ASN A 698 17.94 7.31 60.91
CA ASN A 698 18.90 7.37 59.81
C ASN A 698 18.28 6.98 58.45
N ALA A 699 16.95 6.88 58.37
CA ALA A 699 16.24 6.52 57.15
C ALA A 699 16.41 7.56 56.03
N PHE A 700 16.54 8.83 56.39
CA PHE A 700 16.59 9.95 55.45
C PHE A 700 17.75 10.91 55.77
N TYR A 701 18.32 11.51 54.73
CA TYR A 701 19.25 12.63 54.84
C TYR A 701 18.98 13.66 53.74
N LEU A 702 19.46 14.88 53.89
CA LEU A 702 19.27 15.95 52.91
C LEU A 702 20.26 15.77 51.74
N ASP A 703 19.75 15.56 50.53
CA ASP A 703 20.60 15.34 49.34
C ASP A 703 21.31 16.62 48.90
N ALA A 704 22.56 16.48 48.47
CA ALA A 704 23.44 17.61 48.15
C ALA A 704 23.02 18.40 46.89
N ASN A 705 22.17 17.83 46.03
CA ASN A 705 21.64 18.52 44.84
C ASN A 705 20.28 19.19 45.12
N SER A 706 19.89 19.35 46.39
CA SER A 706 18.72 20.14 46.79
C SER A 706 18.89 21.63 46.50
N THR A 707 17.79 22.34 46.25
CA THR A 707 17.83 23.79 45.99
C THR A 707 18.32 24.56 47.21
N GLY A 708 19.43 25.29 47.07
CA GLY A 708 20.01 26.08 48.15
C GLY A 708 20.86 25.29 49.15
N TYR A 709 21.24 24.04 48.84
CA TYR A 709 22.04 23.20 49.74
C TYR A 709 23.37 23.83 50.17
N ARG A 710 23.64 23.82 51.48
CA ARG A 710 24.85 24.33 52.13
C ARG A 710 25.63 23.16 52.76
N PRO A 711 26.78 22.74 52.21
CA PRO A 711 27.53 21.59 52.74
C PRO A 711 28.17 21.86 54.12
N SER A 712 28.38 23.11 54.50
CA SER A 712 28.94 23.50 55.82
C SER A 712 28.01 23.25 57.00
N THR A 713 26.70 23.28 56.75
CA THR A 713 25.62 23.23 57.75
C THR A 713 24.65 22.08 57.52
N ILE A 714 24.70 21.44 56.35
CA ILE A 714 23.74 20.42 55.88
C ILE A 714 22.30 20.98 55.96
N SER A 715 22.13 22.18 55.41
CA SER A 715 20.87 22.93 55.40
C SER A 715 20.54 23.47 53.99
N LEU A 716 19.30 23.90 53.76
CA LEU A 716 18.90 24.65 52.57
C LEU A 716 18.79 26.13 52.91
N GLY A 717 19.61 26.97 52.29
CA GLY A 717 19.55 28.42 52.48
C GLY A 717 18.64 29.11 51.46
N LEU A 718 17.64 29.84 51.92
CA LEU A 718 16.73 30.63 51.08
C LEU A 718 16.36 31.94 51.75
N ASN A 719 16.69 33.08 51.11
CA ASN A 719 16.30 34.44 51.51
C ASN A 719 16.50 34.81 53.00
N GLY A 720 17.58 34.30 53.64
CA GLY A 720 17.89 34.57 55.04
C GLY A 720 17.32 33.55 56.04
N TYR A 721 16.71 32.48 55.57
CA TYR A 721 16.31 31.30 56.36
C TYR A 721 17.19 30.10 55.99
N GLU A 722 17.55 29.28 56.99
CA GLU A 722 18.23 28.00 56.80
C GLU A 722 17.32 26.85 57.26
N TYR A 723 16.98 25.94 56.34
CA TYR A 723 16.14 24.77 56.61
C TYR A 723 16.99 23.52 56.86
N PHE A 724 16.76 22.84 57.97
CA PHE A 724 17.41 21.61 58.39
C PHE A 724 16.42 20.45 58.31
N LEU A 725 16.85 19.30 57.76
CA LEU A 725 16.05 18.08 57.79
C LEU A 725 16.20 17.41 59.16
N VAL A 726 15.09 17.28 59.90
CA VAL A 726 15.06 16.68 61.25
C VAL A 726 13.92 15.67 61.38
N GLN A 727 14.16 14.60 62.15
CA GLN A 727 13.09 13.73 62.64
C GLN A 727 12.36 14.42 63.80
N SER A 728 11.09 14.08 64.03
CA SER A 728 10.19 14.64 65.05
C SER A 728 9.78 16.11 64.88
N GLY A 729 10.58 16.95 64.22
CA GLY A 729 10.31 18.39 64.11
C GLY A 729 10.36 19.10 65.46
N THR A 730 9.92 20.36 65.50
CA THR A 730 9.86 21.14 66.75
C THR A 730 8.53 20.89 67.46
N GLY A 731 8.44 19.74 68.14
CA GLY A 731 7.22 19.31 68.83
C GLY A 731 6.18 18.62 67.95
N GLY A 732 6.60 18.11 66.78
CA GLY A 732 5.77 17.30 65.89
C GLY A 732 5.70 15.82 66.27
N VAL A 733 5.19 14.99 65.36
CA VAL A 733 5.06 13.54 65.56
C VAL A 733 6.43 12.86 65.48
N ALA A 734 6.78 12.08 66.51
CA ALA A 734 8.14 11.59 66.73
C ALA A 734 8.76 10.78 65.57
N SER A 735 7.95 10.00 64.85
CA SER A 735 8.35 9.16 63.70
C SER A 735 8.66 9.94 62.42
N ASP A 736 8.13 11.15 62.30
CA ASP A 736 7.99 11.87 61.04
C ASP A 736 9.20 12.77 60.75
N TRP A 737 9.36 13.18 59.49
CA TRP A 737 10.48 14.00 59.06
C TRP A 737 10.03 15.35 58.49
N TYR A 738 10.69 16.41 58.94
CA TYR A 738 10.32 17.79 58.67
C TYR A 738 11.55 18.60 58.24
N LEU A 739 11.35 19.61 57.41
CA LEU A 739 12.29 20.73 57.28
C LEU A 739 11.96 21.79 58.33
N THR A 740 12.81 21.98 59.33
CA THR A 740 12.69 23.08 60.30
C THR A 740 13.66 24.20 59.94
N SER A 741 13.22 25.45 60.03
CA SER A 741 14.03 26.62 59.65
C SER A 741 14.52 27.41 60.86
N THR A 742 15.71 27.99 60.75
CA THR A 742 16.16 29.10 61.61
C THR A 742 16.56 30.31 60.77
N THR A 743 16.66 31.48 61.40
CA THR A 743 17.48 32.57 60.86
C THR A 743 18.94 32.38 61.29
N PRO A 744 19.93 32.85 60.50
CA PRO A 744 21.31 32.97 60.98
C PRO A 744 21.37 33.73 62.31
N PRO A 745 22.30 33.40 63.21
CA PRO A 745 22.51 34.17 64.42
C PRO A 745 22.95 35.60 64.08
N GLU A 746 22.37 36.61 64.72
CA GLU A 746 22.87 37.99 64.63
C GLU A 746 24.32 38.04 65.12
N GLU A 747 25.23 38.64 64.34
CA GLU A 747 26.59 38.91 64.81
C GLU A 747 26.54 39.90 65.99
N GLY A 748 26.86 39.40 67.19
CA GLY A 748 26.85 40.18 68.42
C GLY A 748 27.81 41.38 68.35
N GLY A 749 27.28 42.57 68.64
CA GLY A 749 27.98 43.83 68.41
C GLY A 749 29.28 44.02 69.19
N ALA A 750 30.26 44.61 68.51
CA ALA A 750 31.44 45.23 69.14
C ALA A 750 31.18 46.72 69.39
N THR A 751 31.62 47.21 70.55
CA THR A 751 31.37 48.58 71.03
C THR A 751 32.29 49.62 70.40
N ASP A 752 31.72 50.76 69.99
CA ASP A 752 32.46 52.02 69.79
C ASP A 752 32.99 52.54 71.13
N PRO A 753 34.17 53.18 71.16
CA PRO A 753 34.11 54.61 71.48
C PRO A 753 35.15 55.50 70.76
N GLY A 754 34.66 56.60 70.17
CA GLY A 754 35.27 57.93 70.32
C GLY A 754 35.79 58.59 69.04
N GLY A 755 35.01 59.50 68.48
CA GLY A 755 35.33 60.18 67.21
C GLY A 755 36.15 61.47 67.33
N GLN A 756 36.57 61.98 66.16
CA GLN A 756 36.94 63.39 65.92
C GLN A 756 36.39 63.84 64.55
N THR A 757 36.13 65.14 64.40
CA THR A 757 35.50 65.78 63.22
C THR A 757 36.53 66.35 62.21
N PRO A 758 36.13 66.69 60.96
CA PRO A 758 37.01 66.69 59.77
C PRO A 758 37.57 68.09 59.38
N PRO A 759 38.44 68.17 58.34
CA PRO A 759 37.99 68.50 56.97
C PRO A 759 38.73 67.69 55.86
N GLY A 760 38.34 67.62 54.57
CA GLY A 760 37.22 68.17 53.81
C GLY A 760 37.47 68.07 52.27
N SER A 761 36.40 68.18 51.46
CA SER A 761 36.34 68.08 49.96
C SER A 761 36.46 66.65 49.35
N GLY A 762 35.64 66.25 48.36
CA GLY A 762 34.48 66.95 47.76
C GLY A 762 33.53 66.05 46.94
N VAL A 763 32.23 66.33 47.13
CA VAL A 763 31.00 66.10 46.34
C VAL A 763 31.07 65.34 45.00
N GLU A 764 30.25 64.29 44.87
CA GLU A 764 29.10 64.16 43.94
C GLU A 764 28.16 63.05 44.50
N THR A 765 26.83 63.16 44.30
CA THR A 765 25.81 62.42 45.10
C THR A 765 24.81 61.60 44.27
N PRO A 766 24.50 60.34 44.64
CA PRO A 766 23.26 59.68 44.26
C PRO A 766 22.18 59.82 45.36
N PRO A 767 20.93 60.23 45.04
CA PRO A 767 19.85 60.36 46.02
C PRO A 767 19.18 59.01 46.36
N GLY A 768 18.65 58.93 47.58
CA GLY A 768 18.06 57.71 48.15
C GLY A 768 16.57 57.46 47.85
N SER A 769 16.04 56.45 48.52
CA SER A 769 14.73 55.83 48.35
C SER A 769 13.52 56.64 48.87
N GLY A 770 12.35 56.32 48.31
CA GLY A 770 11.02 56.64 48.86
C GLY A 770 10.05 55.48 48.57
N THR A 771 9.19 55.15 49.54
CA THR A 771 8.29 53.98 49.58
C THR A 771 6.90 54.24 48.99
N GLU A 772 6.15 53.17 48.66
CA GLU A 772 4.72 52.91 48.97
C GLU A 772 4.24 51.57 48.32
N THR A 773 3.12 51.00 48.78
CA THR A 773 2.60 49.64 48.45
C THR A 773 1.23 49.67 47.71
N PRO A 774 0.63 48.53 47.26
CA PRO A 774 -0.31 48.46 46.12
C PRO A 774 -1.82 48.41 46.55
N PRO A 775 -2.85 48.38 45.64
CA PRO A 775 -3.25 47.18 44.86
C PRO A 775 -3.95 47.42 43.48
N GLY A 776 -4.21 46.36 42.68
CA GLY A 776 -5.17 46.39 41.56
C GLY A 776 -5.07 45.23 40.54
N SER A 777 -6.19 44.55 40.25
CA SER A 777 -6.28 43.30 39.47
C SER A 777 -6.86 43.46 38.04
N GLY A 778 -6.65 42.46 37.14
CA GLY A 778 -7.56 42.21 36.00
C GLY A 778 -7.01 41.56 34.71
N ILE A 779 -7.13 40.23 34.61
CA ILE A 779 -7.51 39.35 33.46
C ILE A 779 -7.26 39.81 31.99
N GLU A 780 -6.72 38.91 31.13
CA GLU A 780 -7.29 38.45 29.83
C GLU A 780 -6.35 37.47 29.06
N THR A 781 -6.78 36.21 28.95
CA THR A 781 -6.96 35.30 27.78
C THR A 781 -6.09 35.33 26.48
N PRO A 782 -5.98 34.21 25.72
CA PRO A 782 -5.00 34.00 24.63
C PRO A 782 -5.53 34.31 23.21
N PRO A 783 -4.66 34.41 22.17
CA PRO A 783 -5.05 34.79 20.81
C PRO A 783 -5.48 33.61 19.93
N GLY A 784 -6.58 33.78 19.17
CA GLY A 784 -6.98 32.86 18.10
C GLY A 784 -8.02 33.43 17.11
N SER A 785 -7.69 33.32 15.81
CA SER A 785 -8.56 33.44 14.61
C SER A 785 -9.06 34.83 14.12
N GLY A 786 -9.23 34.94 12.79
CA GLY A 786 -9.74 36.11 12.02
C GLY A 786 -8.80 36.49 10.86
N ILE A 787 -8.87 35.88 9.67
CA ILE A 787 -9.80 36.11 8.54
C ILE A 787 -9.65 37.50 7.89
N GLU A 788 -9.38 37.51 6.57
CA GLU A 788 -9.15 38.71 5.73
C GLU A 788 -10.38 39.21 4.94
N THR A 789 -10.19 40.39 4.31
CA THR A 789 -10.81 40.95 3.07
C THR A 789 -12.01 41.90 3.24
N PRO A 790 -12.33 42.76 2.24
CA PRO A 790 -11.50 43.74 1.48
C PRO A 790 -12.24 45.13 1.44
N PRO A 791 -12.10 46.07 0.46
CA PRO A 791 -11.07 46.38 -0.56
C PRO A 791 -10.55 47.84 -0.46
N GLY A 792 -9.83 48.39 -1.48
CA GLY A 792 -9.54 49.84 -1.54
C GLY A 792 -8.58 50.41 -2.61
N SER A 793 -8.82 50.18 -3.91
CA SER A 793 -8.40 50.99 -5.08
C SER A 793 -7.01 51.70 -5.14
N GLY A 794 -6.20 51.33 -6.14
CA GLY A 794 -4.99 52.10 -6.54
C GLY A 794 -4.33 51.58 -7.83
N THR A 795 -4.92 51.89 -8.99
CA THR A 795 -4.36 51.61 -10.33
C THR A 795 -3.43 52.71 -10.81
N GLU A 796 -2.30 52.36 -11.44
CA GLU A 796 -1.76 52.96 -12.68
C GLU A 796 -0.51 52.16 -13.17
N THR A 797 -0.08 52.39 -14.42
CA THR A 797 0.71 51.44 -15.24
C THR A 797 2.15 51.91 -15.61
N PRO A 798 3.05 51.04 -16.16
CA PRO A 798 4.49 51.32 -16.43
C PRO A 798 4.72 51.94 -17.85
N PRO A 799 5.92 51.98 -18.53
CA PRO A 799 7.28 51.50 -18.21
C PRO A 799 8.47 52.42 -18.67
N GLY A 800 9.72 51.92 -18.53
CA GLY A 800 10.92 52.28 -19.32
C GLY A 800 12.17 52.62 -18.49
N SER A 801 13.43 52.45 -18.91
CA SER A 801 14.08 51.78 -20.05
C SER A 801 15.58 52.18 -20.05
N GLY A 802 16.52 51.25 -20.27
CA GLY A 802 17.95 51.53 -20.50
C GLY A 802 18.86 50.49 -19.81
N THR A 803 19.45 49.50 -20.48
CA THR A 803 20.62 49.51 -21.40
C THR A 803 21.93 49.97 -20.74
N GLU A 804 22.65 49.01 -20.15
CA GLU A 804 24.06 49.12 -19.74
C GLU A 804 24.99 48.70 -20.90
N THR A 805 26.14 49.38 -21.05
CA THR A 805 27.16 49.15 -22.10
C THR A 805 28.47 48.59 -21.54
N PRO A 806 29.14 47.63 -22.23
CA PRO A 806 30.50 47.14 -21.93
C PRO A 806 31.58 47.88 -22.77
N PRO A 807 32.89 47.53 -22.77
CA PRO A 807 33.77 46.79 -21.82
C PRO A 807 35.16 47.45 -21.53
N GLY A 808 35.99 46.81 -20.68
CA GLY A 808 37.48 46.92 -20.66
C GLY A 808 38.09 47.32 -19.30
N SER A 809 39.31 46.92 -18.90
CA SER A 809 40.32 46.02 -19.50
C SER A 809 41.44 45.68 -18.48
N GLY A 810 42.05 44.48 -18.53
CA GLY A 810 43.30 44.18 -17.78
C GLY A 810 43.72 42.70 -17.83
N ILE A 811 44.94 42.42 -18.31
CA ILE A 811 45.49 41.07 -18.58
C ILE A 811 46.95 40.97 -18.09
N GLU A 812 47.26 39.91 -17.32
CA GLU A 812 48.51 39.10 -17.22
C GLU A 812 49.94 39.72 -17.06
N THR A 813 51.02 39.06 -16.56
CA THR A 813 51.25 37.86 -15.68
C THR A 813 52.58 38.02 -14.86
N PRO A 814 53.58 37.09 -14.76
CA PRO A 814 54.05 36.42 -13.52
C PRO A 814 55.54 36.76 -13.16
N PRO A 815 56.38 35.98 -12.39
CA PRO A 815 56.20 34.73 -11.61
C PRO A 815 56.93 34.59 -10.22
N GLY A 816 56.56 33.55 -9.43
CA GLY A 816 57.48 32.46 -9.04
C GLY A 816 58.27 32.43 -7.70
N SER A 817 57.91 31.49 -6.80
CA SER A 817 58.83 30.61 -6.01
C SER A 817 58.01 29.60 -5.17
N GLY A 818 58.27 28.28 -5.14
CA GLY A 818 59.17 27.46 -5.93
C GLY A 818 58.95 25.94 -5.72
N THR A 819 59.23 25.18 -6.78
CA THR A 819 59.88 23.84 -6.81
C THR A 819 59.26 22.63 -6.09
N GLU A 820 58.52 21.84 -6.87
CA GLU A 820 58.50 20.36 -6.81
C GLU A 820 59.66 19.76 -7.63
N THR A 821 60.18 18.58 -7.27
CA THR A 821 60.94 17.67 -8.17
C THR A 821 60.76 16.20 -7.75
N PRO A 822 60.78 15.22 -8.69
CA PRO A 822 59.85 14.08 -8.62
C PRO A 822 60.57 12.70 -8.68
N PRO A 823 60.18 11.65 -9.46
CA PRO A 823 59.84 10.35 -8.87
C PRO A 823 60.70 9.15 -9.34
N GLY A 824 60.50 7.97 -8.73
CA GLY A 824 60.63 6.68 -9.45
C GLY A 824 61.24 5.48 -8.72
N SER A 825 60.46 4.38 -8.65
CA SER A 825 60.85 2.96 -8.88
C SER A 825 59.66 2.06 -8.50
N GLY A 826 59.19 1.08 -9.28
CA GLY A 826 59.56 0.60 -10.62
C GLY A 826 58.49 -0.40 -11.14
N THR A 827 58.61 -0.84 -12.39
CA THR A 827 57.59 -1.58 -13.18
C THR A 827 57.76 -3.11 -13.23
N GLU A 828 56.64 -3.84 -13.36
CA GLU A 828 56.41 -5.09 -14.16
C GLU A 828 57.39 -6.30 -13.98
N THR A 829 56.96 -7.52 -13.61
CA THR A 829 56.29 -8.52 -14.49
C THR A 829 55.86 -9.82 -13.72
N PRO A 830 54.99 -10.72 -14.29
CA PRO A 830 54.37 -11.91 -13.65
C PRO A 830 55.05 -13.27 -14.04
N PRO A 831 54.49 -14.52 -13.95
CA PRO A 831 53.23 -15.06 -13.36
C PRO A 831 53.34 -16.39 -12.53
N GLY A 832 52.22 -16.91 -12.02
CA GLY A 832 52.01 -18.31 -11.55
C GLY A 832 51.85 -18.48 -10.02
N SER A 833 51.00 -19.36 -9.48
CA SER A 833 50.24 -20.50 -10.03
C SER A 833 48.85 -20.67 -9.37
N GLY A 834 47.87 -21.23 -10.09
CA GLY A 834 46.56 -21.66 -9.52
C GLY A 834 46.68 -22.87 -8.57
N PRO A 835 45.55 -23.43 -8.07
CA PRO A 835 44.36 -23.74 -8.87
C PRO A 835 43.05 -23.07 -8.44
N GLU A 836 42.07 -23.05 -9.34
CA GLU A 836 40.68 -22.72 -9.03
C GLU A 836 39.93 -23.88 -8.36
N THR A 837 38.96 -23.53 -7.52
CA THR A 837 37.75 -24.31 -7.19
C THR A 837 36.63 -23.32 -6.80
N PRO A 838 35.33 -23.69 -6.91
CA PRO A 838 34.26 -22.73 -7.27
C PRO A 838 33.78 -21.78 -6.16
N PRO A 839 33.03 -20.70 -6.49
CA PRO A 839 32.74 -19.61 -5.56
C PRO A 839 31.69 -19.98 -4.49
N GLY A 840 32.11 -19.98 -3.23
CA GLY A 840 31.22 -20.01 -2.07
C GLY A 840 30.99 -18.61 -1.51
N SER A 841 29.75 -18.12 -1.63
CA SER A 841 29.10 -17.09 -0.80
C SER A 841 30.02 -16.11 -0.03
N GLY A 842 30.33 -14.95 -0.61
CA GLY A 842 31.01 -13.85 0.06
C GLY A 842 30.29 -12.52 -0.13
N ALA A 843 29.43 -12.16 0.82
CA ALA A 843 28.89 -10.80 1.08
C ALA A 843 28.70 -9.87 -0.14
N GLY A 844 27.62 -10.06 -0.89
CA GLY A 844 27.03 -8.95 -1.65
C GLY A 844 26.57 -7.86 -0.69
N THR A 845 27.00 -6.61 -0.93
CA THR A 845 26.56 -5.44 -0.16
C THR A 845 25.03 -5.30 -0.19
N PRO A 846 24.39 -4.89 0.93
CA PRO A 846 22.96 -5.05 1.11
C PRO A 846 22.12 -4.26 0.08
N GLY A 847 21.29 -5.00 -0.66
CA GLY A 847 20.12 -4.43 -1.34
C GLY A 847 19.15 -3.85 -0.31
N SER A 848 18.52 -2.74 -0.67
CA SER A 848 17.70 -1.92 0.23
C SER A 848 16.44 -2.65 0.75
N ALA A 849 16.31 -2.76 2.07
CA ALA A 849 15.09 -3.18 2.74
C ALA A 849 14.00 -2.09 2.68
N PRO A 850 12.73 -2.42 2.38
CA PRO A 850 11.60 -1.53 2.62
C PRO A 850 11.23 -1.53 4.11
N GLY A 851 11.07 -0.37 4.73
CA GLY A 851 10.55 -0.27 6.11
C GLY A 851 11.17 0.84 6.98
N LYS A 852 12.41 1.27 6.71
CA LYS A 852 12.90 2.54 7.26
C LYS A 852 12.27 3.69 6.48
N LEU A 853 11.69 4.66 7.20
CA LEU A 853 11.35 5.97 6.66
C LEU A 853 12.64 6.63 6.17
N GLN A 854 12.92 6.49 4.88
CA GLN A 854 14.07 7.09 4.26
C GLN A 854 13.83 8.60 4.16
N ASN A 855 14.77 9.38 4.69
CA ASN A 855 14.81 10.83 4.47
C ASN A 855 15.09 11.10 2.99
N VAL A 856 14.03 11.23 2.19
CA VAL A 856 14.11 11.59 0.78
C VAL A 856 14.02 13.10 0.65
N SER A 857 15.01 13.69 -0.01
CA SER A 857 15.10 15.14 -0.13
C SER A 857 14.02 15.70 -1.07
N PRO A 858 13.42 16.87 -0.77
CA PRO A 858 12.31 17.42 -1.54
C PRO A 858 12.70 17.80 -2.99
N GLU A 859 13.99 17.98 -3.28
CA GLU A 859 14.51 18.27 -4.63
C GLU A 859 14.19 17.15 -5.63
N ASN A 860 14.13 15.89 -5.18
CA ASN A 860 13.69 14.77 -6.01
C ASN A 860 12.25 14.98 -6.49
N GLY A 861 11.37 15.41 -5.58
CA GLY A 861 9.98 15.75 -5.89
C GLY A 861 9.85 16.97 -6.80
N ALA A 862 10.69 17.99 -6.61
CA ALA A 862 10.73 19.17 -7.48
C ALA A 862 11.18 18.82 -8.91
N HIS A 863 12.20 17.96 -9.06
CA HIS A 863 12.65 17.44 -10.35
C HIS A 863 11.57 16.63 -11.08
N ILE A 864 10.91 15.72 -10.35
CA ILE A 864 9.83 14.87 -10.87
C ILE A 864 8.59 15.70 -11.25
N GLY A 865 8.21 16.69 -10.44
CA GLY A 865 7.11 17.61 -10.80
C GLY A 865 7.42 18.45 -12.05
N ASN A 866 8.67 18.93 -12.20
CA ASN A 866 9.12 19.60 -13.43
C ASN A 866 8.98 18.68 -14.66
N GLN A 867 9.36 17.39 -14.55
CA GLN A 867 9.22 16.40 -15.63
C GLN A 867 7.74 16.16 -16.01
N VAL A 868 6.87 15.98 -15.00
CA VAL A 868 5.42 15.79 -15.20
C VAL A 868 4.76 17.03 -15.81
N ALA A 869 5.18 18.23 -15.40
CA ALA A 869 4.71 19.48 -16.00
C ALA A 869 5.12 19.58 -17.47
N ALA A 870 6.41 19.40 -17.78
CA ALA A 870 6.93 19.51 -19.15
C ALA A 870 6.25 18.52 -20.11
N THR A 871 5.97 17.28 -19.66
CA THR A 871 5.33 16.24 -20.48
C THR A 871 3.83 16.47 -20.73
N ARG A 872 3.14 17.25 -19.88
CA ARG A 872 1.69 17.52 -19.98
C ARG A 872 1.34 18.90 -20.58
N MET A 873 2.19 19.92 -20.36
CA MET A 873 1.91 21.36 -20.62
C MET A 873 1.29 21.73 -21.98
N PHE A 874 1.60 21.00 -23.06
CA PHE A 874 1.11 21.30 -24.41
C PHE A 874 0.27 20.17 -25.04
N VAL A 875 -0.09 19.13 -24.27
CA VAL A 875 -1.04 18.10 -24.74
C VAL A 875 -2.44 18.72 -24.84
N HIS A 876 -3.16 18.45 -25.92
CA HIS A 876 -4.46 19.06 -26.20
C HIS A 876 -5.31 18.21 -27.15
N ARG A 877 -6.62 18.48 -27.16
CA ARG A 877 -7.67 17.84 -27.96
C ARG A 877 -7.97 18.67 -29.21
N LEU A 878 -8.72 18.11 -30.17
CA LEU A 878 -9.28 18.93 -31.27
C LEU A 878 -10.20 20.04 -30.73
N ALA A 879 -10.99 19.70 -29.69
CA ALA A 879 -11.84 20.62 -28.94
C ALA A 879 -11.12 21.90 -28.48
N ASP A 880 -9.83 21.81 -28.16
CA ASP A 880 -9.01 22.91 -27.63
C ASP A 880 -8.48 23.83 -28.75
N ARG A 881 -8.66 23.45 -30.01
CA ARG A 881 -8.29 24.25 -31.20
C ARG A 881 -9.51 24.74 -31.99
N THR A 882 -10.69 24.17 -31.76
CA THR A 882 -11.91 24.48 -32.52
C THR A 882 -13.02 24.99 -31.59
N VAL A 883 -13.19 26.31 -31.61
CA VAL A 883 -13.93 27.04 -30.58
C VAL A 883 -15.45 26.84 -30.66
N ALA A 884 -16.04 27.03 -31.85
CA ALA A 884 -17.48 26.87 -32.04
C ALA A 884 -17.82 26.34 -33.44
N GLN A 885 -18.89 25.57 -33.55
CA GLN A 885 -19.43 25.08 -34.82
C GLN A 885 -20.60 25.98 -35.27
N THR A 886 -20.60 26.38 -36.54
CA THR A 886 -21.68 27.19 -37.12
C THR A 886 -23.03 26.48 -37.06
N SER A 887 -24.13 27.22 -36.87
CA SER A 887 -25.48 26.65 -37.01
C SER A 887 -25.73 26.26 -38.47
N ALA A 888 -26.34 25.10 -38.69
CA ALA A 888 -26.87 24.74 -40.00
C ALA A 888 -27.98 25.73 -40.36
N GLY A 889 -27.70 26.62 -41.32
CA GLY A 889 -28.56 27.76 -41.65
C GLY A 889 -27.77 28.94 -42.21
N GLN A 890 -26.58 29.22 -41.64
CA GLN A 890 -25.63 30.15 -42.25
C GLN A 890 -24.80 29.43 -43.32
N SER A 891 -24.96 29.85 -44.58
CA SER A 891 -24.13 29.38 -45.68
C SER A 891 -22.66 29.67 -45.38
N ALA A 892 -21.86 28.65 -45.08
CA ALA A 892 -20.42 28.78 -45.06
C ALA A 892 -19.97 29.32 -46.44
N PRO A 893 -19.05 30.30 -46.52
CA PRO A 893 -18.49 30.73 -47.79
C PRO A 893 -18.00 29.51 -48.58
N ALA A 894 -18.30 29.42 -49.88
CA ALA A 894 -18.08 28.20 -50.68
C ALA A 894 -16.60 27.80 -50.90
N SER A 895 -15.69 28.56 -50.28
CA SER A 895 -14.23 28.42 -50.24
C SER A 895 -13.79 27.87 -48.89
N ALA A 896 -12.81 26.97 -48.90
CA ALA A 896 -12.27 26.32 -47.71
C ALA A 896 -11.67 27.35 -46.73
N SER A 897 -12.44 27.68 -45.69
CA SER A 897 -12.09 28.73 -44.71
C SER A 897 -10.82 28.39 -43.92
N ARG A 898 -10.05 29.43 -43.59
CA ARG A 898 -8.88 29.34 -42.71
C ARG A 898 -9.22 29.90 -41.34
N GLN A 899 -8.56 29.38 -40.31
CA GLN A 899 -8.72 29.89 -38.95
C GLN A 899 -7.37 30.16 -38.29
N VAL A 900 -7.32 31.20 -37.47
CA VAL A 900 -6.30 31.40 -36.44
C VAL A 900 -6.98 31.16 -35.10
N TRP A 901 -6.33 30.42 -34.21
CA TRP A 901 -6.84 30.11 -32.88
C TRP A 901 -5.77 30.39 -31.83
N ALA A 902 -6.22 30.73 -30.62
CA ALA A 902 -5.37 30.91 -29.45
C ALA A 902 -6.12 30.46 -28.20
N ARG A 903 -5.52 29.54 -27.44
CA ARG A 903 -6.01 29.02 -26.17
C ARG A 903 -5.06 29.38 -25.03
N THR A 904 -5.61 29.64 -23.85
CA THR A 904 -4.84 29.71 -22.60
C THR A 904 -5.50 28.83 -21.55
N GLU A 905 -4.68 28.11 -20.80
CA GLU A 905 -5.12 27.14 -19.79
C GLU A 905 -4.36 27.38 -18.48
N GLY A 906 -5.10 27.37 -17.38
CA GLY A 906 -4.55 27.37 -16.02
C GLY A 906 -5.04 26.14 -15.27
N ALA A 907 -4.14 25.36 -14.69
CA ALA A 907 -4.44 24.10 -14.03
C ALA A 907 -3.62 23.93 -12.75
N ARG A 908 -4.21 23.32 -11.73
CA ARG A 908 -3.53 22.85 -10.52
C ARG A 908 -3.74 21.35 -10.37
N HIS A 909 -2.65 20.62 -10.14
CA HIS A 909 -2.62 19.21 -9.79
C HIS A 909 -2.03 19.03 -8.39
N THR A 910 -2.69 18.22 -7.56
CA THR A 910 -2.34 18.03 -6.15
C THR A 910 -2.37 16.58 -5.71
N GLY A 911 -1.58 16.25 -4.68
CA GLY A 911 -1.61 14.94 -4.04
C GLY A 911 -0.77 13.87 -4.72
N MET A 912 0.07 14.23 -5.69
CA MET A 912 1.12 13.34 -6.19
C MET A 912 2.16 13.15 -5.08
N LYS A 913 2.70 11.93 -4.94
CA LYS A 913 3.69 11.58 -3.93
C LYS A 913 4.83 10.79 -4.57
N LEU A 914 6.02 10.83 -3.97
CA LEU A 914 7.04 9.83 -4.25
C LEU A 914 6.63 8.49 -3.65
N ASN A 915 7.07 7.40 -4.29
CA ASN A 915 6.93 6.05 -3.77
C ASN A 915 7.86 5.84 -2.57
N GLU A 916 9.00 6.54 -2.55
CA GLU A 916 10.00 6.49 -1.48
C GLU A 916 9.94 7.74 -0.58
N GLY A 917 9.88 7.53 0.74
CA GLY A 917 9.82 8.60 1.75
C GLY A 917 8.50 9.37 1.79
N GLN A 918 8.41 10.40 2.63
CA GLN A 918 7.21 11.22 2.81
C GLN A 918 7.31 12.54 2.02
N VAL A 919 7.40 12.43 0.69
CA VAL A 919 7.46 13.61 -0.21
C VAL A 919 6.16 13.77 -0.98
N SER A 920 5.49 14.91 -0.78
CA SER A 920 4.31 15.35 -1.52
C SER A 920 4.69 16.36 -2.60
N ILE A 921 3.99 16.34 -3.73
CA ILE A 921 4.28 17.14 -4.92
C ILE A 921 2.97 17.74 -5.44
N ASP A 922 2.89 19.06 -5.40
CA ASP A 922 1.82 19.86 -6.01
C ASP A 922 2.38 20.65 -7.19
N THR A 923 1.60 20.87 -8.24
CA THR A 923 2.04 21.61 -9.44
C THR A 923 0.94 22.51 -10.00
N ASP A 924 1.27 23.78 -10.18
CA ASP A 924 0.47 24.79 -10.87
C ASP A 924 1.04 25.01 -12.28
N THR A 925 0.22 24.98 -13.32
CA THR A 925 0.61 25.19 -14.72
C THR A 925 -0.22 26.30 -15.36
N ALA A 926 0.44 27.20 -16.11
CA ALA A 926 -0.19 28.25 -16.90
C ALA A 926 0.43 28.30 -18.29
N MET A 927 -0.39 28.24 -19.34
CA MET A 927 0.09 28.17 -20.72
C MET A 927 -0.74 29.01 -21.70
N LEU A 928 -0.12 29.35 -22.83
CA LEU A 928 -0.71 29.97 -24.00
C LEU A 928 -0.24 29.19 -25.23
N GLN A 929 -1.16 28.80 -26.11
CA GLN A 929 -0.85 28.15 -27.38
C GLN A 929 -1.72 28.71 -28.48
N MET A 930 -1.13 28.92 -29.65
CA MET A 930 -1.78 29.51 -30.81
C MET A 930 -1.43 28.74 -32.07
N GLY A 931 -2.28 28.81 -33.09
CA GLY A 931 -2.01 28.18 -34.37
C GLY A 931 -2.86 28.74 -35.51
N ALA A 932 -2.51 28.34 -36.73
CA ALA A 932 -3.14 28.83 -37.95
C ALA A 932 -3.29 27.72 -39.00
N ASP A 933 -4.48 27.61 -39.59
CA ASP A 933 -4.72 26.75 -40.75
C ASP A 933 -4.00 27.35 -41.97
N LEU A 934 -2.98 26.65 -42.48
CA LEU A 934 -2.25 27.06 -43.68
C LEU A 934 -2.91 26.50 -44.95
N VAL A 935 -3.45 25.28 -44.84
CA VAL A 935 -4.13 24.56 -45.91
C VAL A 935 -5.53 24.21 -45.46
N SER A 936 -6.49 24.41 -46.36
CA SER A 936 -7.89 24.05 -46.19
C SER A 936 -8.35 23.58 -47.57
N THR A 937 -8.78 22.32 -47.71
CA THR A 937 -9.16 21.71 -48.99
C THR A 937 -10.35 20.77 -48.83
N ARG A 938 -11.17 20.60 -49.88
CA ARG A 938 -12.30 19.66 -49.84
C ARG A 938 -11.82 18.22 -49.76
N LEU A 939 -12.59 17.41 -49.05
CA LEU A 939 -12.41 15.97 -48.89
C LEU A 939 -13.74 15.29 -49.24
N GLY A 940 -13.82 14.69 -50.43
CA GLY A 940 -15.09 14.21 -50.99
C GLY A 940 -16.05 15.35 -51.37
N GLN A 941 -17.36 15.12 -51.26
CA GLN A 941 -18.37 16.13 -51.65
C GLN A 941 -18.69 17.16 -50.56
N GLN A 942 -18.65 16.77 -49.29
CA GLN A 942 -19.08 17.60 -48.14
C GLN A 942 -17.98 17.83 -47.09
N GLY A 943 -16.92 17.02 -47.09
CA GLY A 943 -15.87 17.07 -46.07
C GLY A 943 -14.77 18.10 -46.36
N VAL A 944 -13.95 18.34 -45.35
CA VAL A 944 -12.75 19.20 -45.43
C VAL A 944 -11.55 18.51 -44.79
N LEU A 945 -10.37 18.77 -45.35
CA LEU A 945 -9.08 18.54 -44.71
C LEU A 945 -8.42 19.90 -44.44
N LYS A 946 -8.12 20.17 -43.18
CA LYS A 946 -7.35 21.32 -42.70
C LYS A 946 -5.96 20.85 -42.29
N ALA A 947 -4.93 21.65 -42.56
CA ALA A 947 -3.60 21.44 -42.02
C ALA A 947 -2.94 22.77 -41.66
N GLY A 948 -2.20 22.80 -40.55
CA GLY A 948 -1.70 24.04 -39.99
C GLY A 948 -0.49 23.88 -39.08
N VAL A 949 -0.04 25.02 -38.58
CA VAL A 949 1.09 25.14 -37.64
C VAL A 949 0.60 25.67 -36.31
N MET A 950 1.31 25.33 -35.24
CA MET A 950 1.03 25.80 -33.89
C MET A 950 2.32 26.08 -33.12
N ALA A 951 2.25 27.01 -32.18
CA ALA A 951 3.32 27.33 -31.25
C ALA A 951 2.73 27.64 -29.87
N GLY A 952 3.47 27.32 -28.81
CA GLY A 952 3.04 27.57 -27.43
C GLY A 952 4.17 28.07 -26.55
N ALA A 953 3.79 28.74 -25.47
CA ALA A 953 4.65 29.15 -24.38
C ALA A 953 3.92 28.88 -23.05
N GLY A 954 4.63 28.47 -22.01
CA GLY A 954 4.02 28.22 -20.71
C GLY A 954 5.03 28.17 -19.58
N GLU A 955 4.54 28.35 -18.36
CA GLU A 955 5.29 28.04 -17.15
C GLU A 955 4.53 27.07 -16.25
N ALA A 956 5.29 26.32 -15.47
CA ALA A 956 4.77 25.55 -14.36
C ALA A 956 5.62 25.79 -13.10
N ARG A 957 4.97 25.68 -11.95
CA ARG A 957 5.58 25.83 -10.63
C ARG A 957 5.23 24.60 -9.81
N THR A 958 6.24 23.91 -9.33
CA THR A 958 6.12 22.73 -8.49
C THR A 958 6.50 23.11 -7.06
N ASN A 959 5.70 22.70 -6.09
CA ASN A 959 6.10 22.71 -4.68
C ASN A 959 6.23 21.25 -4.23
N ALA A 960 7.41 20.87 -3.76
CA ALA A 960 7.68 19.57 -3.19
C ALA A 960 7.98 19.71 -1.71
N THR A 961 7.18 19.05 -0.87
CA THR A 961 7.31 19.09 0.60
C THR A 961 7.67 17.71 1.10
N SER A 962 8.82 17.60 1.77
CA SER A 962 9.30 16.38 2.44
C SER A 962 9.15 16.50 3.96
N GLN A 963 8.75 15.42 4.60
CA GLN A 963 8.90 15.24 6.05
C GLN A 963 10.16 14.40 6.31
N LEU A 964 11.20 15.07 6.82
CA LEU A 964 12.49 14.48 7.16
C LEU A 964 12.54 14.20 8.67
N ILE A 965 12.94 13.01 9.08
CA ILE A 965 13.06 12.63 10.49
C ILE A 965 14.52 12.77 10.92
N HIS A 966 14.80 13.58 11.93
CA HIS A 966 16.17 13.78 12.41
C HIS A 966 16.70 12.50 13.09
N PRO A 967 17.84 11.93 12.64
CA PRO A 967 18.40 10.72 13.24
C PRO A 967 18.72 10.92 14.72
N GLY A 968 18.24 10.02 15.59
CA GLY A 968 18.54 10.03 17.03
C GLY A 968 17.65 10.93 17.89
N THR A 969 16.87 11.87 17.33
CA THR A 969 15.86 12.64 18.09
C THR A 969 14.43 12.36 17.66
N GLY A 970 14.21 11.73 16.50
CA GLY A 970 12.87 11.41 15.99
C GLY A 970 12.04 12.63 15.56
N MET A 971 12.57 13.85 15.72
CA MET A 971 11.86 15.08 15.35
C MET A 971 11.64 15.15 13.83
N ALA A 972 10.38 15.28 13.43
CA ALA A 972 10.01 15.52 12.04
C ALA A 972 10.24 17.00 11.68
N MET A 973 11.17 17.26 10.77
CA MET A 973 11.41 18.56 10.16
C MET A 973 10.78 18.60 8.77
N ARG A 974 10.01 19.65 8.49
CA ARG A 974 9.52 19.94 7.14
C ARG A 974 10.66 20.55 6.31
N ALA A 975 10.91 20.01 5.13
CA ALA A 975 11.79 20.62 4.13
C ALA A 975 11.03 20.83 2.81
N ASP A 976 11.18 22.00 2.21
CA ASP A 976 10.49 22.37 0.96
C ASP A 976 11.51 22.64 -0.17
N ALA A 977 11.18 22.17 -1.38
CA ALA A 977 11.87 22.53 -2.62
C ALA A 977 10.86 23.04 -3.65
N ARG A 978 11.31 24.02 -4.46
CA ARG A 978 10.50 24.63 -5.53
C ARG A 978 11.07 24.26 -6.88
N GLY A 979 10.23 23.71 -7.74
CA GLY A 979 10.51 23.53 -9.16
C GLY A 979 9.91 24.67 -9.99
N LYS A 980 10.60 25.10 -11.04
CA LYS A 980 10.04 25.95 -12.08
C LYS A 980 10.37 25.37 -13.45
N VAL A 981 9.36 25.31 -14.31
CA VAL A 981 9.51 25.01 -15.75
C VAL A 981 9.10 26.23 -16.55
N THR A 982 9.86 26.57 -17.59
CA THR A 982 9.44 27.52 -18.63
C THR A 982 9.67 26.87 -19.99
N GLY A 983 8.58 26.63 -20.72
CA GLY A 983 8.56 25.85 -21.94
C GLY A 983 8.10 26.65 -23.15
N TYR A 984 8.65 26.28 -24.31
CA TYR A 984 8.15 26.69 -25.62
C TYR A 984 7.92 25.45 -26.47
N SER A 985 6.86 25.44 -27.27
CA SER A 985 6.56 24.37 -28.22
C SER A 985 6.33 24.91 -29.63
N VAL A 986 6.66 24.08 -30.62
CA VAL A 986 6.32 24.29 -32.04
C VAL A 986 5.83 22.98 -32.63
N GLY A 987 4.81 23.02 -33.47
CA GLY A 987 4.20 21.82 -34.02
C GLY A 987 3.36 22.04 -35.27
N ILE A 988 2.89 20.93 -35.82
CA ILE A 988 2.01 20.83 -36.98
C ILE A 988 0.79 19.99 -36.63
N TYR A 989 -0.32 20.25 -37.31
CA TYR A 989 -1.55 19.47 -37.17
C TYR A 989 -2.25 19.27 -38.51
N ALA A 990 -3.08 18.22 -38.58
CA ALA A 990 -4.00 17.96 -39.67
C ALA A 990 -5.33 17.42 -39.13
N THR A 991 -6.44 17.99 -39.60
CA THR A 991 -7.81 17.67 -39.17
C THR A 991 -8.69 17.38 -40.37
N ALA A 992 -9.36 16.23 -40.37
CA ALA A 992 -10.36 15.85 -41.36
C ALA A 992 -11.76 15.81 -40.73
N TYR A 993 -12.75 16.34 -41.46
CA TYR A 993 -14.17 16.23 -41.11
C TYR A 993 -14.96 15.64 -42.29
N ALA A 994 -15.92 14.77 -42.00
CA ALA A 994 -16.86 14.23 -42.98
C ALA A 994 -17.79 15.30 -43.59
N ASP A 995 -18.17 16.31 -42.80
CA ASP A 995 -18.99 17.46 -43.20
C ASP A 995 -18.37 18.76 -42.68
N ASP A 996 -18.07 19.72 -43.57
CA ASP A 996 -17.51 21.02 -43.20
C ASP A 996 -18.55 22.02 -42.65
N ALA A 997 -19.80 21.90 -43.10
CA ALA A 997 -20.88 22.84 -42.83
C ALA A 997 -21.60 22.53 -41.52
N THR A 998 -21.97 21.27 -41.30
CA THR A 998 -22.70 20.84 -40.08
C THR A 998 -21.78 20.29 -39.00
N ARG A 999 -20.57 19.82 -39.37
CA ARG A 999 -19.62 19.09 -38.50
C ARG A 999 -20.20 17.80 -37.87
N LEU A 1000 -21.31 17.29 -38.41
CA LEU A 1000 -21.83 15.96 -38.07
C LEU A 1000 -21.02 14.86 -38.79
N GLY A 1001 -21.14 13.64 -38.30
CA GLY A 1001 -20.40 12.48 -38.81
C GLY A 1001 -18.99 12.36 -38.20
N ALA A 1002 -18.13 11.61 -38.88
CA ALA A 1002 -16.78 11.30 -38.41
C ALA A 1002 -15.84 12.51 -38.51
N TYR A 1003 -14.91 12.61 -37.56
CA TYR A 1003 -13.72 13.43 -37.67
C TYR A 1003 -12.48 12.65 -37.23
N ALA A 1004 -11.32 13.11 -37.72
CA ALA A 1004 -10.01 12.68 -37.24
C ALA A 1004 -9.09 13.91 -37.11
N ASP A 1005 -8.36 14.01 -36.02
CA ASP A 1005 -7.30 15.01 -35.81
C ASP A 1005 -5.98 14.31 -35.53
N SER A 1006 -4.89 14.92 -35.95
CA SER A 1006 -3.55 14.44 -35.68
C SER A 1006 -2.60 15.61 -35.54
N TRP A 1007 -1.66 15.53 -34.60
CA TRP A 1007 -0.67 16.57 -34.39
C TRP A 1007 0.67 16.03 -33.91
N LEU A 1008 1.73 16.76 -34.23
CA LEU A 1008 3.10 16.49 -33.83
C LEU A 1008 3.73 17.79 -33.36
N GLN A 1009 4.37 17.79 -32.19
CA GLN A 1009 5.07 18.95 -31.65
C GLN A 1009 6.39 18.59 -30.98
N PHE A 1010 7.32 19.55 -31.05
CA PHE A 1010 8.56 19.56 -30.30
C PHE A 1010 8.48 20.64 -29.22
N GLY A 1011 8.73 20.26 -27.97
CA GLY A 1011 8.84 21.16 -26.83
C GLY A 1011 10.29 21.32 -26.38
N ARG A 1012 10.66 22.53 -25.93
CA ARG A 1012 11.95 22.81 -25.29
C ARG A 1012 11.72 23.64 -24.03
N TYR A 1013 12.32 23.19 -22.93
CA TYR A 1013 12.07 23.74 -21.60
C TYR A 1013 13.38 24.12 -20.92
N SER A 1014 13.33 25.22 -20.17
CA SER A 1014 14.30 25.56 -19.13
C SER A 1014 13.68 25.19 -17.79
N ASN A 1015 14.37 24.35 -17.03
CA ASN A 1015 13.92 23.88 -15.74
C ASN A 1015 14.86 24.41 -14.66
N GLU A 1016 14.29 24.72 -13.50
CA GLU A 1016 14.99 25.20 -12.32
C GLU A 1016 14.46 24.45 -11.09
N ILE A 1017 15.36 24.14 -10.17
CA ILE A 1017 15.06 23.60 -8.84
C ILE A 1017 15.74 24.54 -7.85
N SER A 1018 15.05 24.93 -6.78
CA SER A 1018 15.57 25.78 -5.71
C SER A 1018 15.12 25.25 -4.35
N SER A 1019 16.07 25.13 -3.42
CA SER A 1019 15.83 24.78 -2.02
C SER A 1019 16.87 25.47 -1.14
N GLU A 1020 16.89 25.15 0.16
CA GLU A 1020 17.93 25.61 1.10
C GLU A 1020 19.33 25.07 0.75
N LEU A 1021 19.41 23.98 -0.02
CA LEU A 1021 20.68 23.40 -0.51
C LEU A 1021 21.24 24.11 -1.75
N GLY A 1022 20.54 25.12 -2.28
CA GLY A 1022 20.93 25.91 -3.43
C GLY A 1022 19.96 25.77 -4.62
N SER A 1023 20.46 26.03 -5.83
CA SER A 1023 19.66 25.96 -7.06
C SER A 1023 20.38 25.24 -8.19
N ALA A 1024 19.64 24.45 -8.98
CA ALA A 1024 20.10 23.82 -10.20
C ALA A 1024 19.26 24.28 -11.40
N ARG A 1025 19.90 24.49 -12.56
CA ARG A 1025 19.22 24.79 -13.83
C ARG A 1025 19.64 23.78 -14.90
N TYR A 1026 18.65 23.22 -15.59
CA TYR A 1026 18.85 22.17 -16.59
C TYR A 1026 17.85 22.30 -17.73
N ARG A 1027 18.22 21.86 -18.93
CA ARG A 1027 17.32 21.91 -20.11
C ARG A 1027 16.68 20.56 -20.35
N SER A 1028 15.42 20.57 -20.77
CA SER A 1028 14.72 19.38 -21.27
C SER A 1028 14.03 19.66 -22.59
N ASN A 1029 13.64 18.58 -23.28
CA ASN A 1029 12.90 18.61 -24.52
C ASN A 1029 11.85 17.51 -24.53
N THR A 1030 10.81 17.70 -25.35
CA THR A 1030 9.78 16.69 -25.61
C THR A 1030 9.54 16.55 -27.11
N TRP A 1031 9.27 15.32 -27.53
CA TRP A 1031 8.58 15.03 -28.79
C TRP A 1031 7.23 14.42 -28.44
N THR A 1032 6.15 15.06 -28.85
CA THR A 1032 4.79 14.54 -28.60
C THR A 1032 4.02 14.45 -29.91
N ALA A 1033 3.43 13.28 -30.16
CA ALA A 1033 2.54 13.01 -31.27
C ALA A 1033 1.18 12.53 -30.75
N SER A 1034 0.08 12.93 -31.39
CA SER A 1034 -1.27 12.48 -31.03
C SER A 1034 -2.13 12.20 -32.25
N VAL A 1035 -3.07 11.27 -32.07
CA VAL A 1035 -4.20 11.00 -32.96
C VAL A 1035 -5.49 11.03 -32.13
N GLU A 1036 -6.52 11.69 -32.64
CA GLU A 1036 -7.87 11.75 -32.06
C GLU A 1036 -8.89 11.41 -33.14
N ALA A 1037 -9.93 10.67 -32.79
CA ALA A 1037 -11.07 10.39 -33.67
C ALA A 1037 -12.38 10.44 -32.89
N GLY A 1038 -13.46 10.81 -33.55
CA GLY A 1038 -14.79 10.82 -32.96
C GLY A 1038 -15.91 10.93 -33.99
N TYR A 1039 -17.15 10.82 -33.52
CA TYR A 1039 -18.32 10.80 -34.40
C TYR A 1039 -19.46 11.65 -33.81
N ALA A 1040 -19.82 12.75 -34.47
CA ALA A 1040 -20.86 13.66 -34.01
C ALA A 1040 -22.22 13.30 -34.60
N PHE A 1041 -23.22 13.04 -33.76
CA PHE A 1041 -24.57 12.65 -34.20
C PHE A 1041 -25.67 13.18 -33.28
N LYS A 1042 -26.92 13.19 -33.77
CA LYS A 1042 -28.11 13.56 -33.01
C LYS A 1042 -28.86 12.28 -32.61
N PRO A 1043 -28.82 11.85 -31.33
CA PRO A 1043 -29.46 10.60 -30.91
C PRO A 1043 -30.98 10.72 -30.67
N PHE A 1044 -31.54 11.93 -30.61
CA PHE A 1044 -32.95 12.17 -30.31
C PHE A 1044 -33.77 12.51 -31.56
N ALA A 1045 -35.04 12.15 -31.56
CA ALA A 1045 -35.98 12.48 -32.63
C ALA A 1045 -36.08 14.01 -32.85
N ALA A 1046 -36.24 14.42 -34.12
CA ALA A 1046 -36.13 15.83 -34.52
C ALA A 1046 -37.23 16.75 -33.93
N ASP A 1047 -38.35 16.16 -33.52
CA ASP A 1047 -39.52 16.79 -32.87
C ASP A 1047 -39.45 16.77 -31.33
N SER A 1048 -38.48 16.04 -30.75
CA SER A 1048 -38.24 16.03 -29.30
C SER A 1048 -37.65 17.36 -28.81
N ALA A 1049 -37.92 17.70 -27.55
CA ALA A 1049 -37.23 18.78 -26.83
C ALA A 1049 -35.70 18.62 -26.82
N LEU A 1050 -35.17 17.41 -27.06
CA LEU A 1050 -33.75 17.11 -27.18
C LEU A 1050 -33.27 16.91 -28.64
N GLY A 1051 -34.12 17.07 -29.66
CA GLY A 1051 -33.77 16.85 -31.08
C GLY A 1051 -32.66 17.76 -31.64
N ALA A 1052 -32.33 18.83 -30.91
CA ALA A 1052 -31.20 19.70 -31.17
C ALA A 1052 -29.86 19.15 -30.63
N MET A 1053 -29.87 18.24 -29.65
CA MET A 1053 -28.67 17.77 -28.95
C MET A 1053 -27.77 16.92 -29.87
N VAL A 1054 -26.49 17.26 -29.90
CA VAL A 1054 -25.42 16.50 -30.53
C VAL A 1054 -24.63 15.79 -29.45
N VAL A 1055 -24.34 14.51 -29.69
CA VAL A 1055 -23.47 13.67 -28.86
C VAL A 1055 -22.27 13.26 -29.70
N VAL A 1056 -21.08 13.30 -29.09
CA VAL A 1056 -19.79 13.05 -29.72
C VAL A 1056 -18.97 12.09 -28.83
N PRO A 1057 -19.11 10.76 -28.99
CA PRO A 1057 -18.07 9.82 -28.59
C PRO A 1057 -16.76 10.15 -29.31
N GLN A 1058 -15.67 10.08 -28.57
CA GLN A 1058 -14.33 10.48 -28.99
C GLN A 1058 -13.26 9.67 -28.26
N ALA A 1059 -12.18 9.35 -28.95
CA ALA A 1059 -11.01 8.69 -28.40
C ALA A 1059 -9.73 9.35 -28.92
N GLN A 1060 -8.74 9.48 -28.04
CA GLN A 1060 -7.45 10.08 -28.34
C GLN A 1060 -6.30 9.24 -27.76
N LEU A 1061 -5.21 9.15 -28.50
CA LEU A 1061 -3.92 8.65 -28.04
C LEU A 1061 -2.85 9.72 -28.24
N ALA A 1062 -2.01 9.94 -27.24
CA ALA A 1062 -0.88 10.85 -27.29
C ALA A 1062 0.38 10.16 -26.74
N TYR A 1063 1.42 10.03 -27.57
CA TYR A 1063 2.74 9.54 -27.16
C TYR A 1063 3.67 10.73 -26.95
N THR A 1064 4.23 10.85 -25.74
CA THR A 1064 5.29 11.82 -25.42
C THR A 1064 6.58 11.06 -25.12
N ARG A 1065 7.68 11.50 -25.72
CA ARG A 1065 9.05 11.19 -25.31
C ARG A 1065 9.69 12.42 -24.69
N TYR A 1066 10.31 12.26 -23.53
CA TYR A 1066 10.99 13.29 -22.75
C TYR A 1066 12.48 12.97 -22.61
N ASP A 1067 13.31 13.99 -22.75
CA ASP A 1067 14.76 13.92 -22.56
C ASP A 1067 15.27 15.20 -21.90
N ALA A 1068 16.28 15.09 -21.02
CA ALA A 1068 16.81 16.22 -20.26
C ALA A 1068 18.28 16.05 -19.90
N GLN A 1069 18.91 17.18 -19.60
CA GLN A 1069 20.21 17.25 -18.95
C GLN A 1069 20.09 16.95 -17.46
N ASP A 1070 21.14 16.38 -16.87
CA ASP A 1070 21.26 16.20 -15.42
C ASP A 1070 21.16 17.54 -14.68
N ALA A 1071 20.50 17.56 -13.51
CA ALA A 1071 20.41 18.73 -12.65
C ALA A 1071 21.45 18.65 -11.54
N VAL A 1072 22.45 19.54 -11.59
CA VAL A 1072 23.57 19.58 -10.63
C VAL A 1072 23.31 20.66 -9.56
N LEU A 1073 23.12 20.22 -8.32
CA LEU A 1073 23.08 21.07 -7.12
C LEU A 1073 24.46 21.01 -6.41
N PRO A 1074 24.77 21.94 -5.48
CA PRO A 1074 26.05 21.95 -4.77
C PRO A 1074 26.41 20.65 -4.02
N SER A 1075 25.41 19.90 -3.54
CA SER A 1075 25.57 18.69 -2.74
C SER A 1075 25.03 17.40 -3.38
N MET A 1076 24.37 17.48 -4.54
CA MET A 1076 23.80 16.31 -5.23
C MET A 1076 23.69 16.51 -6.73
N THR A 1077 23.71 15.42 -7.51
CA THR A 1077 23.37 15.45 -8.94
C THR A 1077 22.19 14.53 -9.18
N LEU A 1078 21.09 15.11 -9.68
CA LEU A 1078 19.90 14.40 -10.12
C LEU A 1078 20.11 14.03 -11.59
N LYS A 1079 20.41 12.74 -11.85
CA LYS A 1079 20.60 12.26 -13.22
C LYS A 1079 19.26 12.07 -13.90
N ASN A 1080 19.16 12.54 -15.14
CA ASN A 1080 17.96 12.37 -15.93
C ASN A 1080 17.81 10.92 -16.41
N SER A 1081 16.58 10.40 -16.34
CA SER A 1081 16.17 9.19 -17.06
C SER A 1081 15.29 9.60 -18.25
N PRO A 1082 15.69 9.31 -19.51
CA PRO A 1082 14.79 9.45 -20.65
C PRO A 1082 13.50 8.67 -20.41
N ALA A 1083 12.36 9.32 -20.63
CA ALA A 1083 11.05 8.75 -20.30
C ALA A 1083 10.13 8.81 -21.52
N SER A 1084 9.24 7.83 -21.65
CA SER A 1084 8.11 7.93 -22.57
C SER A 1084 6.81 7.57 -21.89
N SER A 1085 5.73 8.22 -22.31
CA SER A 1085 4.38 8.02 -21.80
C SER A 1085 3.40 7.94 -22.97
N VAL A 1086 2.47 6.98 -22.91
CA VAL A 1086 1.24 7.01 -23.71
C VAL A 1086 0.13 7.51 -22.80
N THR A 1087 -0.50 8.61 -23.18
CA THR A 1087 -1.77 9.06 -22.58
C THR A 1087 -2.90 8.70 -23.53
N SER A 1088 -3.87 7.93 -23.06
CA SER A 1088 -5.13 7.68 -23.77
C SER A 1088 -6.27 8.45 -23.10
N ARG A 1089 -7.25 8.83 -23.91
CA ARG A 1089 -8.50 9.46 -23.47
C ARG A 1089 -9.64 8.82 -24.24
N VAL A 1090 -10.68 8.39 -23.53
CA VAL A 1090 -11.95 7.95 -24.13
C VAL A 1090 -13.06 8.73 -23.45
N GLY A 1091 -13.96 9.34 -24.22
CA GLY A 1091 -14.99 10.18 -23.63
C GLY A 1091 -16.14 10.53 -24.54
N VAL A 1092 -17.10 11.25 -23.98
CA VAL A 1092 -18.32 11.68 -24.66
C VAL A 1092 -18.56 13.15 -24.36
N ARG A 1093 -18.72 13.96 -25.42
CA ARG A 1093 -19.14 15.36 -25.33
C ARG A 1093 -20.58 15.52 -25.80
N ALA A 1094 -21.37 16.33 -25.11
CA ALA A 1094 -22.74 16.66 -25.48
C ALA A 1094 -22.99 18.17 -25.50
N TYR A 1095 -23.69 18.67 -26.53
CA TYR A 1095 -24.06 20.08 -26.68
C TYR A 1095 -25.27 20.26 -27.62
N PRO A 1096 -26.10 21.31 -27.46
CA PRO A 1096 -27.18 21.60 -28.39
C PRO A 1096 -26.65 22.27 -29.67
N LEU A 1097 -27.10 21.79 -30.83
CA LEU A 1097 -27.02 22.53 -32.09
C LEU A 1097 -28.10 23.61 -32.06
N GLY A 1098 -27.70 24.89 -32.01
CA GLY A 1098 -28.65 26.00 -31.91
C GLY A 1098 -29.68 26.01 -33.04
N ASN A 1099 -30.96 26.18 -32.69
CA ASN A 1099 -32.05 26.31 -33.65
C ASN A 1099 -31.92 27.61 -34.46
N ASP A 1100 -32.36 27.57 -35.72
CA ASP A 1100 -32.39 28.75 -36.59
C ASP A 1100 -33.40 29.80 -36.10
N ALA A 1101 -33.12 31.06 -36.45
CA ALA A 1101 -33.88 32.27 -36.11
C ALA A 1101 -33.88 32.70 -34.61
N ALA A 1102 -32.84 33.47 -34.27
CA ALA A 1102 -32.71 34.38 -33.11
C ALA A 1102 -32.48 33.77 -31.70
N THR A 1103 -31.68 34.52 -30.91
CA THR A 1103 -31.59 34.49 -29.43
C THR A 1103 -30.74 33.43 -28.70
N SER A 1104 -29.68 32.87 -29.31
CA SER A 1104 -28.40 32.76 -28.58
C SER A 1104 -27.20 32.50 -29.50
N PRO A 1105 -26.16 33.34 -29.49
CA PRO A 1105 -24.87 33.02 -30.12
C PRO A 1105 -24.02 32.03 -29.29
N VAL A 1106 -24.55 31.55 -28.15
CA VAL A 1106 -23.83 30.85 -27.08
C VAL A 1106 -24.43 29.46 -26.84
N ARG A 1107 -23.57 28.44 -26.73
CA ARG A 1107 -23.90 27.02 -26.58
C ARG A 1107 -23.17 26.42 -25.37
N PRO A 1108 -23.88 25.90 -24.35
CA PRO A 1108 -23.24 25.13 -23.28
C PRO A 1108 -22.82 23.74 -23.78
N TYR A 1109 -21.84 23.13 -23.13
CA TYR A 1109 -21.46 21.74 -23.33
C TYR A 1109 -21.01 21.08 -22.04
N VAL A 1110 -21.17 19.76 -21.99
CA VAL A 1110 -20.59 18.88 -20.97
C VAL A 1110 -19.76 17.81 -21.67
N GLU A 1111 -18.66 17.42 -21.05
CA GLU A 1111 -17.79 16.35 -21.53
C GLU A 1111 -17.32 15.50 -20.36
N ALA A 1112 -17.50 14.17 -20.48
CA ALA A 1112 -16.95 13.21 -19.53
C ALA A 1112 -15.88 12.39 -20.25
N ASN A 1113 -14.69 12.29 -19.64
CA ASN A 1113 -13.54 11.57 -20.16
C ASN A 1113 -13.02 10.58 -19.11
N TRP A 1114 -12.64 9.39 -19.54
CA TRP A 1114 -11.67 8.54 -18.85
C TRP A 1114 -10.29 8.81 -19.44
N LEU A 1115 -9.30 9.04 -18.59
CA LEU A 1115 -7.90 9.27 -18.94
C LEU A 1115 -7.07 8.12 -18.38
N HIS A 1116 -6.20 7.54 -19.20
CA HIS A 1116 -5.17 6.59 -18.76
C HIS A 1116 -3.78 7.04 -19.21
N ASN A 1117 -2.75 6.81 -18.39
CA ASN A 1117 -1.38 7.28 -18.62
C ASN A 1117 -0.35 6.22 -18.20
N SER A 1118 0.45 5.73 -19.14
CA SER A 1118 1.49 4.73 -18.89
C SER A 1118 2.83 5.30 -18.41
N GLY A 1119 2.97 6.63 -18.33
CA GLY A 1119 4.21 7.29 -17.96
C GLY A 1119 4.58 7.16 -16.49
N SER A 1120 5.83 6.78 -16.20
CA SER A 1120 6.45 6.93 -14.88
C SER A 1120 7.46 8.08 -14.89
N ALA A 1121 7.54 8.83 -13.79
CA ALA A 1121 8.47 9.95 -13.62
C ALA A 1121 9.51 9.57 -12.55
N LYS A 1122 10.80 9.78 -12.84
CA LYS A 1122 11.91 9.23 -12.06
C LYS A 1122 13.07 10.22 -11.92
N ALA A 1123 13.76 10.18 -10.79
CA ALA A 1123 15.00 10.90 -10.53
C ALA A 1123 16.05 9.96 -9.94
N ASN A 1124 17.26 9.93 -10.53
CA ASN A 1124 18.33 9.03 -10.07
C ASN A 1124 19.38 9.84 -9.32
N VAL A 1125 19.77 9.41 -8.12
CA VAL A 1125 20.78 10.08 -7.29
C VAL A 1125 21.79 9.04 -6.80
N GLY A 1126 23.02 9.12 -7.31
CA GLY A 1126 24.02 8.07 -7.07
C GLY A 1126 23.54 6.73 -7.62
N ALA A 1127 23.34 5.75 -6.73
CA ALA A 1127 22.79 4.43 -7.05
C ALA A 1127 21.27 4.31 -6.73
N SER A 1128 20.66 5.31 -6.08
CA SER A 1128 19.24 5.30 -5.72
C SER A 1128 18.38 5.84 -6.86
N THR A 1129 17.20 5.25 -7.04
CA THR A 1129 16.16 5.71 -7.96
C THR A 1129 14.93 6.11 -7.16
N PHE A 1130 14.46 7.35 -7.32
CA PHE A 1130 13.23 7.85 -6.73
C PHE A 1130 12.16 7.98 -7.80
N GLN A 1131 10.92 7.61 -7.51
CA GLN A 1131 9.85 7.50 -8.48
C GLN A 1131 8.56 8.11 -7.95
N ALA A 1132 7.82 8.79 -8.81
CA ALA A 1132 6.40 9.05 -8.59
C ALA A 1132 5.59 8.27 -9.62
N THR A 1133 4.37 7.89 -9.23
CA THR A 1133 3.32 7.47 -10.15
C THR A 1133 2.40 8.67 -10.36
N PRO A 1134 2.52 9.44 -11.46
CA PRO A 1134 1.52 10.45 -11.80
C PRO A 1134 0.16 9.78 -11.98
N MET A 1135 -0.92 10.55 -11.80
CA MET A 1135 -2.30 10.11 -12.02
C MET A 1135 -2.41 9.22 -13.28
N ARG A 1136 -2.55 7.91 -13.04
CA ARG A 1136 -2.41 6.81 -14.01
C ARG A 1136 -3.73 6.50 -14.68
N ASP A 1137 -4.80 6.58 -13.90
CA ASP A 1137 -6.19 6.41 -14.31
C ASP A 1137 -7.01 7.51 -13.65
N ALA A 1138 -7.86 8.19 -14.43
CA ALA A 1138 -8.65 9.32 -13.94
C ALA A 1138 -9.98 9.49 -14.67
N ALA A 1139 -11.01 9.82 -13.90
CA ALA A 1139 -12.23 10.40 -14.41
C ALA A 1139 -12.06 11.93 -14.50
N GLU A 1140 -12.38 12.51 -15.65
CA GLU A 1140 -12.41 13.94 -15.89
C GLU A 1140 -13.83 14.38 -16.31
N LEU A 1141 -14.33 15.44 -15.68
CA LEU A 1141 -15.53 16.14 -16.09
C LEU A 1141 -15.16 17.56 -16.53
N ARG A 1142 -15.61 17.96 -17.72
CA ARG A 1142 -15.53 19.34 -18.21
C ARG A 1142 -16.92 19.92 -18.44
N ILE A 1143 -17.09 21.18 -18.08
CA ILE A 1143 -18.29 21.96 -18.33
C ILE A 1143 -17.85 23.28 -18.95
N GLY A 1144 -18.43 23.63 -20.09
CA GLY A 1144 -18.01 24.81 -20.83
C GLY A 1144 -19.11 25.45 -21.66
N VAL A 1145 -18.76 26.58 -22.25
CA VAL A 1145 -19.65 27.44 -23.02
C VAL A 1145 -18.87 27.96 -24.22
N ALA A 1146 -19.45 27.85 -25.42
CA ALA A 1146 -18.82 28.22 -26.68
C ALA A 1146 -19.77 29.03 -27.56
N GLY A 1147 -19.26 30.01 -28.32
CA GLY A 1147 -20.11 30.85 -29.16
C GLY A 1147 -19.40 31.73 -30.17
N ASN A 1148 -20.19 32.35 -31.05
CA ASN A 1148 -19.70 33.32 -32.04
C ASN A 1148 -20.01 34.76 -31.55
N VAL A 1149 -18.99 35.57 -31.29
CA VAL A 1149 -19.15 36.98 -30.88
C VAL A 1149 -19.43 37.89 -32.09
N ARG A 1150 -18.91 37.53 -33.26
CA ARG A 1150 -19.21 38.09 -34.59
C ARG A 1150 -19.12 36.97 -35.62
N GLU A 1151 -19.50 37.22 -36.88
CA GLU A 1151 -19.46 36.22 -37.98
C GLU A 1151 -18.10 35.51 -38.13
N SER A 1152 -17.00 36.24 -37.90
CA SER A 1152 -15.63 35.70 -37.96
C SER A 1152 -15.01 35.37 -36.59
N TRP A 1153 -15.58 35.79 -35.47
CA TRP A 1153 -14.95 35.68 -34.14
C TRP A 1153 -15.68 34.68 -33.25
N GLN A 1154 -14.94 33.69 -32.75
CA GLN A 1154 -15.42 32.61 -31.90
C GLN A 1154 -14.73 32.68 -30.54
N VAL A 1155 -15.47 32.44 -29.45
CA VAL A 1155 -14.92 32.39 -28.08
C VAL A 1155 -15.53 31.21 -27.33
N SER A 1156 -14.72 30.48 -26.55
CA SER A 1156 -15.20 29.51 -25.57
C SER A 1156 -14.43 29.61 -24.26
N GLY A 1157 -15.10 29.19 -23.18
CA GLY A 1157 -14.50 29.01 -21.87
C GLY A 1157 -15.01 27.74 -21.22
N GLU A 1158 -14.13 27.01 -20.52
CA GLU A 1158 -14.49 25.80 -19.78
C GLU A 1158 -13.78 25.72 -18.43
N LEU A 1159 -14.40 24.97 -17.52
CA LEU A 1159 -13.82 24.50 -16.27
C LEU A 1159 -13.75 22.97 -16.33
N PHE A 1160 -12.72 22.40 -15.70
CA PHE A 1160 -12.56 20.95 -15.59
C PHE A 1160 -12.13 20.51 -14.19
N GLY A 1161 -12.53 19.30 -13.82
CA GLY A 1161 -12.08 18.59 -12.64
C GLY A 1161 -11.68 17.16 -12.98
N GLN A 1162 -10.59 16.70 -12.38
CA GLN A 1162 -9.99 15.38 -12.54
C GLN A 1162 -9.85 14.71 -11.17
N ALA A 1163 -10.29 13.45 -11.07
CA ALA A 1163 -10.07 12.60 -9.91
C ALA A 1163 -9.47 11.27 -10.38
N GLY A 1164 -8.38 10.84 -9.75
CA GLY A 1164 -7.68 9.62 -10.14
C GLY A 1164 -7.01 8.89 -8.97
N ASN A 1165 -6.23 7.87 -9.31
CA ASN A 1165 -5.62 6.96 -8.35
C ASN A 1165 -4.73 7.65 -7.29
N GLY A 1166 -4.58 7.01 -6.12
CA GLY A 1166 -3.76 7.49 -5.01
C GLY A 1166 -4.27 8.78 -4.34
N GLY A 1167 -5.52 9.17 -4.58
CA GLY A 1167 -6.10 10.42 -4.06
C GLY A 1167 -5.66 11.68 -4.82
N GLN A 1168 -5.00 11.53 -5.97
CA GLN A 1168 -4.59 12.65 -6.82
C GLN A 1168 -5.81 13.38 -7.38
N ARG A 1169 -5.71 14.71 -7.47
CA ARG A 1169 -6.78 15.58 -7.99
C ARG A 1169 -6.19 16.64 -8.92
N GLY A 1170 -6.96 17.00 -9.94
CA GLY A 1170 -6.64 18.11 -10.84
C GLY A 1170 -7.86 19.01 -11.02
N TYR A 1171 -7.66 20.32 -11.14
CA TYR A 1171 -8.72 21.23 -11.55
C TYR A 1171 -8.13 22.43 -12.29
N GLY A 1172 -8.93 23.02 -13.17
CA GLY A 1172 -8.46 24.14 -13.99
C GLY A 1172 -9.55 24.75 -14.84
N GLY A 1173 -9.13 25.70 -15.68
CA GLY A 1173 -9.98 26.34 -16.66
C GLY A 1173 -9.21 26.73 -17.92
N MET A 1174 -9.93 26.82 -19.03
CA MET A 1174 -9.40 27.20 -20.33
C MET A 1174 -10.25 28.31 -20.94
N LEU A 1175 -9.60 29.25 -21.63
CA LEU A 1175 -10.23 30.19 -22.56
C LEU A 1175 -9.65 29.96 -23.95
N ASN A 1176 -10.50 29.97 -24.97
CA ASN A 1176 -10.11 29.76 -26.36
C ASN A 1176 -10.78 30.78 -27.27
N VAL A 1177 -10.02 31.32 -28.23
CA VAL A 1177 -10.47 32.37 -29.17
C VAL A 1177 -10.06 31.97 -30.59
N GLY A 1178 -11.00 32.09 -31.53
CA GLY A 1178 -10.81 31.75 -32.94
C GLY A 1178 -11.24 32.89 -33.86
N TYR A 1179 -10.47 33.13 -34.91
CA TYR A 1179 -10.80 34.04 -36.00
C TYR A 1179 -10.80 33.31 -37.34
N ARG A 1180 -11.92 33.37 -38.07
CA ARG A 1180 -12.13 32.66 -39.35
C ARG A 1180 -12.31 33.63 -40.52
N TRP A 1181 -11.65 33.35 -41.64
CA TRP A 1181 -11.77 34.10 -42.91
C TRP A 1181 -11.72 33.18 -44.14
#